data_AF-A0AAV5FI72-F1
#
_entry.id   AF-A0AAV5FI72-F1
#
_cell.length_a   1.000
_cell.length_b   1.000
_cell.length_c   1.000
_cell.angle_alpha   90.00
_cell.angle_beta   90.00
_cell.angle_gamma   90.00
#
_symmetry.space_group_name_H-M   'P 1'
#
loop_
_entity.id
_entity.type
_entity.pdbx_description
1 polymer ?
#
loop_
_entity_poly.entity_id
_entity_poly.type
_entity_poly.pdbx_seq_one_letter_code
_entity_poly.pdbx_strand_id
1 'polypeptide(L)'
;MGSEQEDATAGDVVYLHGVLEVTVFEAEHLHNAIHGRIMEATEKMEESAGVPCLHHSRLYVDIDVGAARVARTREVEFHPTAPAWNQSFRLHCAYPAAPVTFTVKNQHLFGAGVIGAGSVPAACVASGELVERWLDLRGGEHAHATHTPRLRVGLRFTDVERDPCWDAGVRVPGFAGVRPAFFPERTNCHVTLYQDAHLSDAFEPRVRLGDGSSYRPARLWEDLYAAIRDARRFVYVAGWSVSTGITLVRDAGEEGVVTTLGELLKRKADEGVAVLVMPWQDQTSVSFLGNQGLMRTHDEETRRYFEGTNVRCFLCPRDADPALTVVQHVEVSAQFTHHQKIVTLDAATTPGGGTAEHDRHVVSFIGGVDLCDGRYCRLLSAETESRAELTNATGSTRYDDESHTLFRGLDTTFRHDFVQNNFRHASLRHGGPREPWHDAHCRIEGPAAWDVLANFEQRWRKQAPDHMRGCLLDDLTPAAFPDPATFDDADPWNVQVFRSIDDASVVGFPTDPADAASLGLTSGKDVTVDRSIQTAYVEAIRRARRFIYIENQYFLGGCASWAEDRDAGCANLVPVEVALKVASKIRRGERFAAYVVTPMWPEGEPEGEAVQAILRWNRLTVEMMYRIIMEAIDDAGLRGQVRPCDYLNFFCLGNREAPRPGEYRPPKAPEEGTDYWRAQVNRRGPIYVHAKLMIVDDEYVIVGSANLNERSLAGNRDTEIAQGSYQPAHLNGRARGQVHGFRMSLWHEHFMARHVGGEEEEEGATVFLEPESVECVRAVRRAAERLWDAYTRDRVEDLPGHLLPFPITVSEFGEVGDLPADGCFPDTRAPVRGRKSMKLPAILTT
;
A
#
# COMPACT_ATOMS: atom_id res chain seq x y z
N MET A 1 40.51 -22.04 38.20
CA MET A 1 41.64 -21.80 37.27
C MET A 1 41.03 -21.45 35.93
N GLY A 2 41.32 -20.23 35.46
CA GLY A 2 41.15 -19.69 34.10
C GLY A 2 39.93 -20.10 33.27
N SER A 3 38.85 -19.33 33.36
CA SER A 3 37.91 -19.16 32.24
C SER A 3 38.45 -18.04 31.35
N GLU A 4 39.18 -18.40 30.30
CA GLU A 4 39.45 -17.48 29.20
C GLU A 4 38.17 -17.33 28.40
N GLN A 5 37.44 -16.25 28.69
CA GLN A 5 36.47 -15.66 27.79
C GLN A 5 37.30 -15.04 26.67
N GLU A 6 37.39 -15.73 25.52
CA GLU A 6 37.88 -15.12 24.29
C GLU A 6 36.91 -14.00 23.91
N ASP A 7 37.26 -12.78 24.31
CA ASP A 7 36.76 -11.54 23.71
C ASP A 7 37.22 -11.53 22.24
N ALA A 8 36.44 -12.19 21.39
CA ALA A 8 36.41 -11.85 19.98
C ALA A 8 35.70 -10.49 19.89
N THR A 9 36.46 -9.46 19.54
CA THR A 9 35.96 -8.13 19.17
C THR A 9 35.05 -8.25 17.94
N ALA A 10 33.81 -8.67 18.16
CA ALA A 10 32.73 -8.48 17.21
C ALA A 10 32.43 -6.98 17.22
N GLY A 11 32.61 -6.30 16.09
CA GLY A 11 32.10 -4.93 15.95
C GLY A 11 30.63 -4.93 16.36
N ASP A 12 30.21 -3.96 17.17
CA ASP A 12 28.85 -3.90 17.73
C ASP A 12 27.82 -3.95 16.58
N VAL A 13 27.21 -5.12 16.38
CA VAL A 13 26.16 -5.28 15.38
C VAL A 13 24.98 -4.46 15.87
N VAL A 14 24.66 -3.37 15.18
CA VAL A 14 23.57 -2.46 15.57
C VAL A 14 22.22 -2.97 15.06
N TYR A 15 22.20 -3.60 13.88
CA TYR A 15 21.00 -4.13 13.23
C TYR A 15 21.25 -5.54 12.69
N LEU A 16 20.24 -6.41 12.79
CA LEU A 16 20.13 -7.61 11.97
C LEU A 16 19.44 -7.20 10.66
N HIS A 17 20.22 -6.73 9.69
CA HIS A 17 19.75 -6.27 8.37
C HIS A 17 20.11 -7.29 7.28
N GLY A 18 19.12 -8.05 6.80
CA GLY A 18 19.38 -9.15 5.88
C GLY A 18 18.24 -10.15 5.79
N VAL A 19 18.58 -11.42 5.60
CA VAL A 19 17.63 -12.53 5.55
C VAL A 19 17.96 -13.53 6.64
N LEU A 20 16.99 -13.82 7.50
CA LEU A 20 17.08 -14.81 8.55
C LEU A 20 16.30 -16.06 8.13
N GLU A 21 17.02 -17.15 7.90
CA GLU A 21 16.45 -18.49 7.73
C GLU A 21 16.32 -19.13 9.11
N VAL A 22 15.11 -19.55 9.48
CA VAL A 22 14.82 -20.17 10.78
C VAL A 22 14.09 -21.47 10.56
N THR A 23 14.52 -22.54 11.23
CA THR A 23 13.82 -23.82 11.30
C THR A 23 13.47 -24.14 12.75
N VAL A 24 12.19 -24.40 13.00
CA VAL A 24 11.69 -24.94 14.27
C VAL A 24 11.44 -26.43 14.08
N PHE A 25 12.27 -27.26 14.70
CA PHE A 25 12.23 -28.72 14.51
C PHE A 25 11.20 -29.37 15.44
N GLU A 26 11.57 -29.52 16.71
CA GLU A 26 10.85 -30.31 17.70
C GLU A 26 11.17 -29.82 19.11
N ALA A 27 10.34 -30.23 20.07
CA ALA A 27 10.57 -29.97 21.48
C ALA A 27 10.53 -31.25 22.31
N GLU A 28 11.23 -31.26 23.44
CA GLU A 28 11.29 -32.38 24.37
C GLU A 28 10.86 -31.96 25.78
N HIS A 29 10.40 -32.93 26.58
CA HIS A 29 10.05 -32.77 27.98
C HIS A 29 8.93 -31.74 28.27
N LEU A 30 8.11 -31.39 27.27
CA LEU A 30 6.99 -30.46 27.43
C LEU A 30 5.87 -31.01 28.33
N HIS A 31 5.68 -32.33 28.38
CA HIS A 31 4.70 -32.97 29.28
C HIS A 31 4.91 -32.59 30.74
N ASN A 32 6.16 -32.39 31.17
CA ASN A 32 6.45 -32.01 32.55
C ASN A 32 5.90 -30.62 32.87
N ALA A 33 6.06 -29.65 31.97
CA ALA A 33 5.55 -28.28 32.14
C ALA A 33 4.02 -28.17 32.00
N ILE A 34 3.41 -29.09 31.24
CA ILE A 34 1.97 -29.09 30.94
C ILE A 34 1.18 -29.89 31.99
N HIS A 35 1.71 -30.99 32.53
CA HIS A 35 1.04 -31.83 33.53
C HIS A 35 0.68 -31.07 34.82
N GLY A 36 1.48 -30.08 35.23
CA GLY A 36 1.16 -29.23 36.40
C GLY A 36 -0.07 -28.35 36.20
N ARG A 37 -0.27 -27.79 35.00
CA ARG A 37 -1.45 -26.96 34.65
C ARG A 37 -2.69 -27.77 34.36
N ILE A 38 -2.53 -28.89 33.65
CA ILE A 38 -3.67 -29.67 33.20
C ILE A 38 -4.40 -30.23 34.41
N MET A 39 -3.75 -30.91 35.36
CA MET A 39 -4.42 -31.51 36.53
C MET A 39 -5.24 -30.48 37.33
N GLU A 40 -4.69 -29.29 37.64
CA GLU A 40 -5.42 -28.25 38.40
C GLU A 40 -6.59 -27.60 37.64
N ALA A 41 -6.49 -27.47 36.31
CA ALA A 41 -7.53 -26.86 35.48
C ALA A 41 -8.60 -27.87 35.01
N THR A 42 -8.20 -29.11 34.67
CA THR A 42 -9.15 -30.18 34.31
C THR A 42 -9.99 -30.60 35.49
N GLU A 43 -9.45 -30.68 36.72
CA GLU A 43 -10.26 -31.03 37.90
C GLU A 43 -11.38 -30.00 38.16
N LYS A 44 -11.09 -28.69 38.01
CA LYS A 44 -12.09 -27.63 38.22
C LYS A 44 -13.06 -27.44 37.04
N MET A 45 -12.62 -27.67 35.81
CA MET A 45 -13.44 -27.43 34.60
C MET A 45 -14.23 -28.66 34.15
N GLU A 46 -13.74 -29.89 34.35
CA GLU A 46 -14.52 -31.11 34.09
C GLU A 46 -15.73 -31.19 35.04
N GLU A 47 -15.59 -30.72 36.29
CA GLU A 47 -16.71 -30.57 37.24
C GLU A 47 -17.75 -29.52 36.79
N SER A 48 -17.35 -28.49 36.03
CA SER A 48 -18.21 -27.35 35.67
C SER A 48 -18.82 -27.43 34.27
N ALA A 49 -18.13 -28.03 33.29
CA ALA A 49 -18.51 -27.99 31.86
C ALA A 49 -18.71 -29.37 31.22
N GLY A 50 -18.31 -30.48 31.87
CA GLY A 50 -18.56 -31.84 31.37
C GLY A 50 -17.85 -32.24 30.07
N VAL A 51 -16.82 -31.50 29.62
CA VAL A 51 -16.07 -31.78 28.39
C VAL A 51 -14.57 -31.98 28.72
N PRO A 52 -13.91 -33.05 28.24
CA PRO A 52 -12.49 -33.28 28.51
C PRO A 52 -11.61 -32.22 27.82
N CYS A 53 -10.88 -31.42 28.60
CA CYS A 53 -10.09 -30.28 28.10
C CYS A 53 -8.74 -30.70 27.47
N LEU A 54 -8.27 -31.91 27.77
CA LEU A 54 -7.00 -32.49 27.33
C LEU A 54 -6.96 -32.80 25.83
N HIS A 55 -8.09 -33.19 25.24
CA HIS A 55 -8.17 -33.60 23.82
C HIS A 55 -8.08 -32.44 22.81
N HIS A 56 -7.98 -31.18 23.27
CA HIS A 56 -8.03 -29.98 22.42
C HIS A 56 -6.85 -29.00 22.65
N SER A 57 -5.74 -29.45 23.26
CA SER A 57 -4.56 -28.60 23.47
C SER A 57 -3.67 -28.58 22.21
N ARG A 58 -3.40 -27.39 21.69
CA ARG A 58 -2.60 -27.19 20.48
C ARG A 58 -1.36 -26.36 20.75
N LEU A 59 -0.21 -26.79 20.27
CA LEU A 59 1.08 -26.14 20.52
C LEU A 59 1.55 -25.34 19.31
N TYR A 60 2.13 -24.18 19.56
CA TYR A 60 2.81 -23.39 18.54
C TYR A 60 4.02 -22.64 19.14
N VAL A 61 4.88 -22.14 18.25
CA VAL A 61 6.08 -21.39 18.61
C VAL A 61 6.01 -20.01 17.96
N ASP A 62 6.13 -18.99 18.80
CA ASP A 62 6.33 -17.61 18.38
C ASP A 62 7.84 -17.33 18.23
N ILE A 63 8.23 -16.66 17.14
CA ILE A 63 9.62 -16.26 16.86
C ILE A 63 9.68 -14.73 16.89
N ASP A 64 10.47 -14.19 17.81
CA ASP A 64 10.61 -12.76 18.08
C ASP A 64 12.06 -12.30 17.87
N VAL A 65 12.25 -11.12 17.26
CA VAL A 65 13.53 -10.40 17.23
C VAL A 65 13.38 -9.14 18.07
N GLY A 66 13.86 -9.19 19.32
CA GLY A 66 13.60 -8.13 20.29
C GLY A 66 12.10 -7.97 20.54
N ALA A 67 11.54 -6.79 20.24
CA ALA A 67 10.13 -6.50 20.40
C ALA A 67 9.26 -6.94 19.21
N ALA A 68 9.86 -7.35 18.08
CA ALA A 68 9.13 -7.69 16.86
C ALA A 68 8.82 -9.18 16.78
N ARG A 69 7.53 -9.54 16.67
CA ARG A 69 7.11 -10.88 16.22
C ARG A 69 7.38 -11.01 14.74
N VAL A 70 8.31 -11.88 14.36
CA VAL A 70 8.72 -12.04 12.95
C VAL A 70 8.09 -13.25 12.27
N ALA A 71 7.73 -14.28 13.04
CA ALA A 71 7.06 -15.47 12.54
C ALA A 71 6.34 -16.23 13.67
N ARG A 72 5.47 -17.14 13.27
CA ARG A 72 4.76 -18.08 14.15
C ARG A 72 4.61 -19.42 13.42
N THR A 73 4.78 -20.53 14.12
CA THR A 73 4.52 -21.86 13.54
C THR A 73 3.04 -22.19 13.46
N ARG A 74 2.69 -23.18 12.62
CA ARG A 74 1.36 -23.80 12.68
C ARG A 74 1.10 -24.42 14.04
N GLU A 75 -0.18 -24.57 14.37
CA GLU A 75 -0.59 -25.33 15.53
C GLU A 75 -0.38 -26.84 15.27
N VAL A 76 0.18 -27.54 16.25
CA VAL A 76 0.31 -29.00 16.23
C VAL A 76 -0.40 -29.60 17.42
N GLU A 77 -1.00 -30.77 17.25
CA GLU A 77 -1.60 -31.50 18.35
C GLU A 77 -0.54 -31.86 19.41
N PHE A 78 -0.94 -31.82 20.67
CA PHE A 78 -0.06 -32.20 21.76
C PHE A 78 0.35 -33.67 21.66
N HIS A 79 1.65 -33.92 21.48
CA HIS A 79 2.24 -35.24 21.65
C HIS A 79 3.04 -35.30 22.97
N PRO A 80 2.82 -36.31 23.84
CA PRO A 80 3.37 -36.33 25.20
C PRO A 80 4.90 -36.40 25.27
N THR A 81 5.58 -36.90 24.25
CA THR A 81 7.04 -37.11 24.29
C THR A 81 7.85 -36.12 23.46
N ALA A 82 7.40 -35.79 22.24
CA ALA A 82 8.11 -34.90 21.32
C ALA A 82 7.17 -34.32 20.25
N PRO A 83 6.54 -33.16 20.46
CA PRO A 83 5.86 -32.47 19.38
C PRO A 83 6.89 -31.93 18.37
N ALA A 84 6.59 -32.11 17.09
CA ALA A 84 7.43 -31.68 15.99
C ALA A 84 6.66 -30.74 15.06
N TRP A 85 7.29 -29.61 14.70
CA TRP A 85 6.78 -28.67 13.70
C TRP A 85 7.44 -28.88 12.35
N ASN A 86 8.76 -29.09 12.35
CA ASN A 86 9.60 -29.17 11.15
C ASN A 86 9.28 -28.08 10.14
N GLN A 87 9.16 -26.84 10.63
CA GLN A 87 8.74 -25.71 9.83
C GLN A 87 9.90 -24.72 9.66
N SER A 88 10.15 -24.33 8.41
CA SER A 88 11.19 -23.37 8.04
C SER A 88 10.58 -22.06 7.58
N PHE A 89 11.27 -20.97 7.86
CA PHE A 89 10.90 -19.61 7.51
C PHE A 89 12.09 -18.90 6.86
N ARG A 90 11.84 -18.15 5.80
CA ARG A 90 12.79 -17.19 5.24
C ARG A 90 12.27 -15.79 5.53
N LEU A 91 12.90 -15.09 6.47
CA LEU A 91 12.40 -13.84 7.03
C LEU A 91 13.29 -12.68 6.61
N HIS A 92 12.70 -11.64 6.05
CA HIS A 92 13.40 -10.36 5.89
C HIS A 92 13.56 -9.72 7.27
N CYS A 93 14.77 -9.27 7.58
CA CYS A 93 15.10 -8.62 8.85
C CYS A 93 15.67 -7.23 8.61
N ALA A 94 15.18 -6.27 9.38
CA ALA A 94 15.70 -4.92 9.53
C ALA A 94 15.39 -4.44 10.96
N TYR A 95 15.85 -5.22 11.93
CA TYR A 95 15.54 -5.02 13.35
C TYR A 95 16.80 -4.62 14.12
N PRO A 96 16.68 -3.79 15.18
CA PRO A 96 17.79 -3.56 16.10
C PRO A 96 18.32 -4.90 16.61
N ALA A 97 19.64 -5.02 16.73
CA ALA A 97 20.26 -6.28 17.13
C ALA A 97 19.78 -6.69 18.52
N ALA A 98 19.02 -7.78 18.56
CA ALA A 98 18.43 -8.33 19.77
C ALA A 98 18.42 -9.86 19.69
N PRO A 99 18.38 -10.56 20.83
CA PRO A 99 18.28 -12.02 20.83
C PRO A 99 17.03 -12.49 20.06
N VAL A 100 17.22 -13.51 19.21
CA VAL A 100 16.10 -14.19 18.55
C VAL A 100 15.47 -15.13 19.57
N THR A 101 14.24 -14.85 19.96
CA THR A 101 13.54 -15.55 21.04
C THR A 101 12.44 -16.43 20.49
N PHE A 102 12.39 -17.66 20.99
CA PHE A 102 11.41 -18.67 20.64
C PHE A 102 10.53 -18.92 21.86
N THR A 103 9.24 -18.60 21.75
CA THR A 103 8.28 -18.77 22.85
C THR A 103 7.30 -19.89 22.50
N VAL A 104 7.33 -20.98 23.26
CA VAL A 104 6.39 -22.10 23.08
C VAL A 104 5.12 -21.80 23.86
N LYS A 105 3.98 -21.92 23.19
CA LYS A 105 2.65 -21.64 23.75
C LYS A 105 1.70 -22.80 23.56
N ASN A 106 0.78 -22.95 24.50
CA ASN A 106 -0.33 -23.88 24.46
C ASN A 106 -1.64 -23.12 24.26
N GLN A 107 -2.31 -23.35 23.14
CA GLN A 107 -3.63 -22.81 22.84
C GLN A 107 -4.69 -23.73 23.45
N HIS A 108 -5.54 -23.15 24.29
CA HIS A 108 -6.75 -23.77 24.83
C HIS A 108 -7.99 -22.98 24.36
N LEU A 109 -9.19 -23.53 24.63
CA LEU A 109 -10.48 -22.91 24.30
C LEU A 109 -10.64 -21.47 24.83
N PHE A 110 -10.01 -21.14 25.97
CA PHE A 110 -10.18 -19.86 26.67
C PHE A 110 -8.96 -18.93 26.61
N GLY A 111 -7.90 -19.31 25.88
CA GLY A 111 -6.70 -18.48 25.74
C GLY A 111 -5.41 -19.29 25.53
N ALA A 112 -4.30 -18.57 25.30
CA ALA A 112 -2.98 -19.16 25.12
C ALA A 112 -2.14 -19.01 26.40
N GLY A 113 -1.62 -20.13 26.91
CA GLY A 113 -0.67 -20.14 28.03
C GLY A 113 0.77 -20.28 27.53
N VAL A 114 1.70 -19.49 28.07
CA VAL A 114 3.15 -19.66 27.79
C VAL A 114 3.68 -20.88 28.53
N ILE A 115 4.41 -21.75 27.83
CA ILE A 115 5.11 -22.91 28.40
C ILE A 115 6.55 -22.54 28.77
N GLY A 116 7.22 -21.76 27.92
CA GLY A 116 8.54 -21.23 28.20
C GLY A 116 9.17 -20.61 26.95
N ALA A 117 10.26 -19.88 27.15
CA ALA A 117 11.00 -19.21 26.09
C ALA A 117 12.50 -19.51 26.16
N GLY A 118 13.15 -19.60 25.00
CA GLY A 118 14.60 -19.72 24.85
C GLY A 118 15.08 -18.80 23.74
N SER A 119 16.32 -18.30 23.84
CA SER A 119 16.83 -17.29 22.90
C SER A 119 18.22 -17.61 22.38
N VAL A 120 18.49 -17.19 21.14
CA VAL A 120 19.83 -17.18 20.53
C VAL A 120 20.35 -15.74 20.53
N PRO A 121 21.54 -15.45 21.10
CA PRO A 121 22.10 -14.10 21.12
C PRO A 121 22.30 -13.52 19.72
N ALA A 122 22.07 -12.21 19.56
CA ALA A 122 22.21 -11.52 18.27
C ALA A 122 23.60 -11.71 17.64
N ALA A 123 24.68 -11.65 18.44
CA ALA A 123 26.05 -11.85 17.97
C ALA A 123 26.27 -13.25 17.35
N CYS A 124 25.64 -14.29 17.91
CA CYS A 124 25.70 -15.64 17.33
C CYS A 124 24.92 -15.74 16.01
N VAL A 125 23.82 -14.99 15.88
CA VAL A 125 23.03 -14.95 14.64
C VAL A 125 23.80 -14.17 13.57
N ALA A 126 24.34 -13.01 13.93
CA ALA A 126 25.04 -12.11 13.03
C ALA A 126 26.36 -12.66 12.47
N SER A 127 26.95 -13.70 13.08
CA SER A 127 28.14 -14.36 12.53
C SER A 127 27.88 -14.97 11.13
N GLY A 128 26.62 -15.30 10.83
CA GLY A 128 26.19 -15.96 9.60
C GLY A 128 26.51 -17.46 9.54
N GLU A 129 27.11 -18.03 10.59
CA GLU A 129 27.28 -19.47 10.72
C GLU A 129 25.94 -20.16 10.98
N LEU A 130 25.82 -21.43 10.56
CA LEU A 130 24.63 -22.22 10.86
C LEU A 130 24.59 -22.50 12.38
N VAL A 131 23.59 -21.96 13.06
CA VAL A 131 23.34 -22.21 14.47
C VAL A 131 22.24 -23.25 14.60
N GLU A 132 22.62 -24.50 14.86
CA GLU A 132 21.67 -25.55 15.23
C GLU A 132 21.90 -25.97 16.69
N ARG A 133 20.89 -25.84 17.54
CA ARG A 133 21.02 -26.16 18.97
C ARG A 133 19.68 -26.46 19.64
N TRP A 134 19.79 -27.13 20.79
CA TRP A 134 18.71 -27.23 21.78
C TRP A 134 18.73 -26.01 22.70
N LEU A 135 17.59 -25.36 22.84
CA LEU A 135 17.37 -24.24 23.75
C LEU A 135 16.60 -24.72 24.97
N ASP A 136 17.15 -24.45 26.15
CA ASP A 136 16.40 -24.61 27.41
C ASP A 136 15.31 -23.55 27.50
N LEU A 137 14.06 -23.99 27.68
CA LEU A 137 12.91 -23.10 27.82
C LEU A 137 12.75 -22.68 29.28
N ARG A 138 12.73 -21.36 29.53
CA ARG A 138 12.64 -20.75 30.86
C ARG A 138 11.45 -19.79 30.95
N GLY A 139 11.07 -19.41 32.16
CA GLY A 139 10.09 -18.34 32.41
C GLY A 139 8.63 -18.68 32.14
N GLY A 140 8.29 -19.94 31.87
CA GLY A 140 6.89 -20.40 31.94
C GLY A 140 6.38 -20.32 33.38
N GLU A 141 5.06 -20.17 33.55
CA GLU A 141 4.47 -19.86 34.87
C GLU A 141 4.87 -20.86 35.96
N HIS A 142 5.23 -22.11 35.66
CA HIS A 142 5.77 -23.07 36.64
C HIS A 142 6.89 -23.94 36.03
N ALA A 143 8.16 -23.61 36.33
CA ALA A 143 9.30 -24.45 35.97
C ALA A 143 9.35 -25.71 36.86
N HIS A 144 9.21 -26.90 36.28
CA HIS A 144 9.30 -28.15 37.03
C HIS A 144 10.75 -28.47 37.46
N ALA A 145 10.91 -29.04 38.65
CA ALA A 145 12.20 -29.27 39.30
C ALA A 145 13.02 -30.48 38.76
N THR A 146 12.46 -31.29 37.86
CA THR A 146 13.06 -32.60 37.48
C THR A 146 13.66 -32.64 36.07
N HIS A 147 13.07 -31.99 35.07
CA HIS A 147 13.61 -31.91 33.69
C HIS A 147 13.23 -30.58 33.03
N THR A 148 14.21 -29.85 32.50
CA THR A 148 14.00 -28.60 31.76
C THR A 148 13.42 -28.88 30.37
N PRO A 149 12.28 -28.28 29.97
CA PRO A 149 11.76 -28.38 28.61
C PRO A 149 12.75 -27.78 27.61
N ARG A 150 12.92 -28.40 26.43
CA ARG A 150 13.88 -27.94 25.41
C ARG A 150 13.24 -27.85 24.03
N LEU A 151 13.72 -26.91 23.22
CA LEU A 151 13.31 -26.72 21.82
C LEU A 151 14.54 -26.78 20.90
N ARG A 152 14.49 -27.60 19.85
CA ARG A 152 15.53 -27.65 18.82
C ARG A 152 15.22 -26.65 17.71
N VAL A 153 16.18 -25.77 17.44
CA VAL A 153 16.07 -24.73 16.41
C VAL A 153 17.32 -24.69 15.53
N GLY A 154 17.14 -24.28 14.28
CA GLY A 154 18.19 -23.97 13.31
C GLY A 154 18.06 -22.52 12.85
N LEU A 155 19.15 -21.76 12.83
CA LEU A 155 19.17 -20.39 12.34
C LEU A 155 20.36 -20.18 11.41
N ARG A 156 20.14 -19.46 10.31
CA ARG A 156 21.20 -18.94 9.46
C ARG A 156 20.84 -17.52 9.03
N PHE A 157 21.76 -16.58 9.23
CA PHE A 157 21.57 -15.20 8.81
C PHE A 157 22.48 -14.87 7.64
N THR A 158 21.90 -14.26 6.61
CA THR A 158 22.65 -13.69 5.49
C THR A 158 22.53 -12.18 5.58
N ASP A 159 23.63 -11.51 5.90
CA ASP A 159 23.71 -10.05 5.89
C ASP A 159 23.36 -9.50 4.51
N VAL A 160 22.65 -8.37 4.47
CA VAL A 160 22.17 -7.78 3.22
C VAL A 160 23.32 -7.47 2.25
N GLU A 161 24.50 -7.09 2.74
CA GLU A 161 25.65 -6.75 1.88
C GLU A 161 26.24 -7.98 1.19
N ARG A 162 25.92 -9.18 1.68
CA ARG A 162 26.29 -10.45 1.03
C ARG A 162 25.28 -10.91 0.00
N ASP A 163 24.10 -10.29 -0.06
CA ASP A 163 23.09 -10.59 -1.07
C ASP A 163 23.56 -10.07 -2.44
N PRO A 164 23.69 -10.93 -3.48
CA PRO A 164 24.09 -10.49 -4.82
C PRO A 164 23.17 -9.45 -5.45
N CYS A 165 21.93 -9.31 -4.96
CA CYS A 165 20.95 -8.34 -5.43
C CYS A 165 21.03 -7.00 -4.69
N TRP A 166 21.77 -6.91 -3.58
CA TRP A 166 21.95 -5.67 -2.84
C TRP A 166 22.70 -4.62 -3.65
N ASP A 167 22.16 -3.40 -3.70
CA ASP A 167 22.78 -2.27 -4.41
C ASP A 167 23.12 -2.60 -5.89
N ALA A 168 22.36 -3.53 -6.48
CA ALA A 168 22.62 -4.06 -7.81
C ALA A 168 21.77 -3.38 -8.89
N GLY A 169 20.66 -2.75 -8.53
CA GLY A 169 19.57 -2.41 -9.44
C GLY A 169 18.92 -3.65 -10.05
N VAL A 170 18.19 -3.46 -11.14
CA VAL A 170 17.67 -4.57 -11.96
C VAL A 170 18.75 -5.04 -12.95
N ARG A 171 19.25 -6.26 -12.79
CA ARG A 171 20.30 -6.83 -13.66
C ARG A 171 19.81 -8.08 -14.39
N VAL A 172 19.44 -7.96 -15.66
CA VAL A 172 19.07 -9.11 -16.51
C VAL A 172 20.33 -9.77 -17.14
N PRO A 173 20.36 -11.11 -17.32
CA PRO A 173 19.31 -12.07 -17.00
C PRO A 173 19.31 -12.56 -15.53
N GLY A 174 20.13 -11.98 -14.65
CA GLY A 174 20.28 -12.42 -13.26
C GLY A 174 19.06 -12.17 -12.36
N PHE A 175 18.32 -11.10 -12.61
CA PHE A 175 17.03 -10.81 -11.98
C PHE A 175 15.91 -11.44 -12.82
N ALA A 176 15.00 -12.13 -12.13
CA ALA A 176 13.88 -12.82 -12.76
C ALA A 176 12.69 -12.85 -11.79
N GLY A 177 12.37 -11.67 -11.26
CA GLY A 177 11.35 -11.46 -10.23
C GLY A 177 11.84 -11.69 -8.80
N VAL A 178 11.01 -11.22 -7.87
CA VAL A 178 11.06 -11.53 -6.44
C VAL A 178 10.77 -13.03 -6.26
N ARG A 179 11.61 -13.73 -5.48
CA ARG A 179 11.49 -15.17 -5.26
C ARG A 179 11.82 -15.59 -3.82
N PRO A 180 11.10 -16.59 -3.28
CA PRO A 180 9.90 -17.21 -3.83
C PRO A 180 8.69 -16.25 -3.78
N ALA A 181 7.72 -16.43 -4.68
CA ALA A 181 6.48 -15.64 -4.75
C ALA A 181 5.36 -16.46 -5.42
N PHE A 182 4.10 -16.17 -5.07
CA PHE A 182 2.95 -16.94 -5.55
C PHE A 182 2.75 -16.78 -7.07
N PHE A 183 2.80 -15.54 -7.56
CA PHE A 183 2.85 -15.26 -8.98
C PHE A 183 4.30 -15.04 -9.42
N PRO A 184 4.77 -15.72 -10.48
CA PRO A 184 6.10 -15.50 -11.02
C PRO A 184 6.17 -14.19 -11.80
N GLU A 185 7.39 -13.73 -12.09
CA GLU A 185 7.59 -12.71 -13.11
C GLU A 185 7.14 -13.23 -14.48
N ARG A 186 6.45 -12.38 -15.23
CA ARG A 186 6.01 -12.58 -16.60
C ARG A 186 6.78 -11.66 -17.52
N THR A 187 7.23 -12.20 -18.64
CA THR A 187 7.88 -11.45 -19.72
C THR A 187 6.89 -11.18 -20.84
N ASN A 188 7.28 -10.36 -21.81
CA ASN A 188 6.43 -10.00 -22.95
C ASN A 188 5.09 -9.41 -22.49
N CYS A 189 5.13 -8.49 -21.54
CA CYS A 189 3.97 -7.73 -21.09
C CYS A 189 4.03 -6.31 -21.63
N HIS A 190 2.93 -5.59 -21.50
CA HIS A 190 2.88 -4.14 -21.72
C HIS A 190 2.21 -3.48 -20.51
N VAL A 191 2.77 -2.35 -20.06
CA VAL A 191 2.25 -1.59 -18.92
C VAL A 191 2.01 -0.15 -19.35
N THR A 192 0.79 0.34 -19.13
CA THR A 192 0.46 1.77 -19.20
C THR A 192 0.33 2.29 -17.78
N LEU A 193 1.14 3.30 -17.44
CA LEU A 193 1.09 3.99 -16.15
C LEU A 193 0.17 5.20 -16.28
N TYR A 194 -0.77 5.35 -15.35
CA TYR A 194 -1.69 6.47 -15.29
C TYR A 194 -1.37 7.34 -14.08
N GLN A 195 -1.24 8.63 -14.36
CA GLN A 195 -1.19 9.72 -13.40
C GLN A 195 -2.61 10.28 -13.35
N ASP A 196 -3.22 10.19 -12.17
CA ASP A 196 -4.62 10.52 -11.91
C ASP A 196 -5.64 9.72 -12.74
N ALA A 197 -6.91 10.11 -12.59
CA ALA A 197 -8.01 9.55 -13.37
C ALA A 197 -7.96 10.03 -14.84
N HIS A 198 -7.49 11.26 -15.06
CA HIS A 198 -7.47 11.94 -16.35
C HIS A 198 -6.48 13.11 -16.33
N LEU A 199 -6.05 13.56 -17.51
CA LEU A 199 -5.15 14.69 -17.70
C LEU A 199 -5.65 15.57 -18.83
N SER A 200 -5.56 16.89 -18.69
CA SER A 200 -6.08 17.81 -19.70
C SER A 200 -5.33 17.69 -21.04
N ASP A 201 -5.97 18.04 -22.16
CA ASP A 201 -5.30 18.10 -23.48
C ASP A 201 -4.13 19.09 -23.52
N ALA A 202 -4.10 20.05 -22.59
CA ALA A 202 -3.05 21.05 -22.49
C ALA A 202 -1.85 20.59 -21.66
N PHE A 203 -1.97 19.47 -20.93
CA PHE A 203 -0.88 18.92 -20.14
C PHE A 203 0.12 18.19 -21.03
N GLU A 204 1.19 18.89 -21.39
CA GLU A 204 2.25 18.37 -22.25
C GLU A 204 3.61 18.48 -21.54
N PRO A 205 3.94 17.54 -20.65
CA PRO A 205 5.26 17.50 -20.03
C PRO A 205 6.31 17.26 -21.12
N ARG A 206 7.22 18.22 -21.32
CA ARG A 206 8.28 18.16 -22.35
C ARG A 206 9.39 17.19 -21.98
N VAL A 207 9.08 15.91 -21.90
CA VAL A 207 10.00 14.85 -21.44
C VAL A 207 10.43 13.98 -22.61
N ARG A 208 11.74 13.86 -22.83
CA ARG A 208 12.31 12.98 -23.86
C ARG A 208 12.75 11.64 -23.27
N LEU A 209 12.40 10.57 -23.96
CA LEU A 209 12.80 9.21 -23.65
C LEU A 209 14.15 8.85 -24.32
N GLY A 210 14.71 7.70 -23.93
CA GLY A 210 16.04 7.27 -24.37
C GLY A 210 16.14 6.96 -25.86
N ASP A 211 15.02 6.68 -26.52
CA ASP A 211 14.89 6.47 -27.96
C ASP A 211 14.69 7.79 -28.75
N GLY A 212 14.61 8.92 -28.05
CA GLY A 212 14.36 10.25 -28.62
C GLY A 212 12.88 10.59 -28.80
N SER A 213 11.97 9.67 -28.51
CA SER A 213 10.53 9.94 -28.49
C SER A 213 10.15 10.85 -27.31
N SER A 214 8.97 11.46 -27.38
CA SER A 214 8.42 12.24 -26.26
C SER A 214 7.50 11.37 -25.43
N TYR A 215 7.63 11.44 -24.11
CA TYR A 215 6.69 10.80 -23.19
C TYR A 215 5.30 11.39 -23.39
N ARG A 216 4.28 10.52 -23.45
CA ARG A 216 2.88 10.91 -23.59
C ARG A 216 2.09 10.32 -22.43
N PRO A 217 1.60 11.14 -21.50
CA PRO A 217 0.73 10.66 -20.44
C PRO A 217 -0.54 10.02 -21.00
N ALA A 218 -0.95 8.89 -20.42
CA ALA A 218 -2.20 8.21 -20.78
C ALA A 218 -3.34 8.62 -19.85
N ARG A 219 -4.59 8.32 -20.23
CA ARG A 219 -5.80 8.73 -19.49
C ARG A 219 -6.58 7.52 -19.02
N LEU A 220 -6.55 7.25 -17.71
CA LEU A 220 -7.11 6.04 -17.11
C LEU A 220 -8.58 5.85 -17.51
N TRP A 221 -9.40 6.87 -17.31
CA TRP A 221 -10.83 6.73 -17.48
C TRP A 221 -11.30 6.65 -18.92
N GLU A 222 -10.60 7.30 -19.85
CA GLU A 222 -10.86 7.15 -21.27
C GLU A 222 -10.55 5.72 -21.72
N ASP A 223 -9.38 5.22 -21.34
CA ASP A 223 -8.94 3.86 -21.68
C ASP A 223 -9.84 2.80 -21.03
N LEU A 224 -10.22 2.99 -19.76
CA LEU A 224 -11.11 2.07 -19.06
C LEU A 224 -12.53 2.06 -19.64
N TYR A 225 -13.07 3.25 -19.98
CA TYR A 225 -14.37 3.35 -20.64
C TYR A 225 -14.36 2.62 -21.99
N ALA A 226 -13.34 2.87 -22.82
CA ALA A 226 -13.19 2.22 -24.11
C ALA A 226 -13.08 0.69 -23.93
N ALA A 227 -12.28 0.24 -22.97
CA ALA A 227 -12.09 -1.18 -22.67
C ALA A 227 -13.40 -1.88 -22.25
N ILE A 228 -14.19 -1.29 -21.33
CA ILE A 228 -15.48 -1.86 -20.90
C ILE A 228 -16.50 -1.83 -22.05
N ARG A 229 -16.58 -0.73 -22.81
CA ARG A 229 -17.47 -0.60 -23.97
C ARG A 229 -17.19 -1.69 -25.01
N ASP A 230 -15.91 -1.95 -25.28
CA ASP A 230 -15.48 -2.82 -26.37
C ASP A 230 -15.32 -4.29 -25.95
N ALA A 231 -15.46 -4.61 -24.65
CA ALA A 231 -15.49 -5.98 -24.14
C ALA A 231 -16.62 -6.81 -24.77
N ARG A 232 -16.36 -8.10 -25.02
CA ARG A 232 -17.29 -9.00 -25.72
C ARG A 232 -17.55 -10.30 -24.97
N ARG A 233 -16.71 -10.68 -24.01
CA ARG A 233 -16.77 -11.98 -23.32
C ARG A 233 -17.00 -11.80 -21.83
N PHE A 234 -16.20 -10.99 -21.15
CA PHE A 234 -16.34 -10.75 -19.72
C PHE A 234 -15.88 -9.35 -19.28
N VAL A 235 -16.45 -8.89 -18.17
CA VAL A 235 -15.98 -7.73 -17.41
C VAL A 235 -16.11 -8.05 -15.93
N TYR A 236 -14.97 -8.23 -15.25
CA TYR A 236 -14.92 -8.54 -13.82
C TYR A 236 -14.37 -7.35 -13.05
N VAL A 237 -15.10 -6.91 -12.02
CA VAL A 237 -14.80 -5.71 -11.23
C VAL A 237 -14.74 -6.06 -9.75
N ALA A 238 -13.63 -5.72 -9.08
CA ALA A 238 -13.53 -5.74 -7.63
C ALA A 238 -13.07 -4.36 -7.14
N GLY A 239 -13.65 -3.87 -6.05
CA GLY A 239 -13.32 -2.55 -5.51
C GLY A 239 -13.60 -2.48 -4.02
N TRP A 240 -12.92 -1.57 -3.34
CA TRP A 240 -13.27 -1.22 -1.96
C TRP A 240 -14.64 -0.53 -1.94
N SER A 241 -14.88 0.32 -2.94
CA SER A 241 -16.19 0.88 -3.24
C SER A 241 -16.39 0.90 -4.75
N VAL A 242 -17.60 0.56 -5.19
CA VAL A 242 -18.03 0.70 -6.58
C VAL A 242 -19.31 1.51 -6.54
N SER A 243 -19.38 2.62 -7.28
CA SER A 243 -20.57 3.45 -7.39
C SER A 243 -21.11 3.38 -8.82
N THR A 244 -22.40 3.10 -8.95
CA THR A 244 -23.05 2.89 -10.26
C THR A 244 -23.38 4.19 -10.98
N GLY A 245 -23.53 5.29 -10.24
CA GLY A 245 -23.94 6.60 -10.77
C GLY A 245 -22.81 7.39 -11.43
N ILE A 246 -21.60 6.85 -11.47
CA ILE A 246 -20.39 7.53 -11.93
C ILE A 246 -20.29 7.56 -13.46
N THR A 247 -19.62 8.55 -14.06
CA THR A 247 -19.43 8.70 -15.53
C THR A 247 -17.95 8.80 -15.91
N LEU A 248 -17.41 7.73 -16.53
CA LEU A 248 -15.98 7.65 -16.89
C LEU A 248 -15.57 8.62 -18.02
N VAL A 249 -16.45 8.88 -18.98
CA VAL A 249 -16.20 9.88 -20.04
C VAL A 249 -17.42 10.78 -20.12
N ARG A 250 -17.20 12.10 -20.11
CA ARG A 250 -18.27 13.11 -20.07
C ARG A 250 -18.60 13.71 -21.43
N ASP A 251 -17.79 13.44 -22.45
CA ASP A 251 -18.14 13.78 -23.82
C ASP A 251 -19.26 12.86 -24.31
N ALA A 252 -20.34 13.48 -24.79
CA ALA A 252 -21.35 12.78 -25.52
C ALA A 252 -20.69 12.30 -26.82
N GLY A 253 -20.34 11.01 -26.91
CA GLY A 253 -19.75 10.43 -28.11
C GLY A 253 -20.66 10.57 -29.35
N GLU A 254 -20.39 9.84 -30.43
CA GLU A 254 -21.19 9.92 -31.68
C GLU A 254 -22.72 9.74 -31.46
N GLU A 255 -23.14 9.08 -30.38
CA GLU A 255 -24.55 8.85 -30.01
C GLU A 255 -25.18 9.96 -29.14
N GLY A 256 -24.42 10.93 -28.64
CA GLY A 256 -24.96 12.06 -27.88
C GLY A 256 -25.42 11.75 -26.45
N VAL A 257 -25.10 10.57 -25.89
CA VAL A 257 -25.58 10.12 -24.56
C VAL A 257 -24.42 9.87 -23.59
N VAL A 258 -24.37 10.63 -22.49
CA VAL A 258 -23.47 10.36 -21.36
C VAL A 258 -23.99 9.13 -20.60
N THR A 259 -23.18 8.08 -20.49
CA THR A 259 -23.56 6.80 -19.87
C THR A 259 -22.87 6.62 -18.52
N THR A 260 -23.64 6.33 -17.48
CA THR A 260 -23.09 5.97 -16.15
C THR A 260 -22.44 4.58 -16.18
N LEU A 261 -21.49 4.28 -15.30
CA LEU A 261 -20.87 2.97 -15.15
C LEU A 261 -21.92 1.87 -14.95
N GLY A 262 -22.93 2.10 -14.11
CA GLY A 262 -24.01 1.14 -13.87
C GLY A 262 -24.77 0.75 -15.14
N GLU A 263 -25.21 1.74 -15.92
CA GLU A 263 -25.89 1.49 -17.21
C GLU A 263 -24.95 0.88 -18.26
N LEU A 264 -23.66 1.25 -18.27
CA LEU A 264 -22.68 0.63 -19.16
C LEU A 264 -22.55 -0.87 -18.85
N LEU A 265 -22.37 -1.23 -17.59
CA LEU A 265 -22.26 -2.62 -17.14
C LEU A 265 -23.54 -3.43 -17.41
N LYS A 266 -24.72 -2.85 -17.17
CA LYS A 266 -26.00 -3.48 -17.54
C LYS A 266 -26.11 -3.74 -19.03
N ARG A 267 -25.80 -2.74 -19.87
CA ARG A 267 -25.80 -2.88 -21.32
C ARG A 267 -24.88 -4.02 -21.78
N LYS A 268 -23.65 -4.09 -21.23
CA LYS A 268 -22.73 -5.20 -21.54
C LYS A 268 -23.31 -6.56 -21.14
N ALA A 269 -23.90 -6.66 -19.96
CA ALA A 269 -24.54 -7.89 -19.50
C ALA A 269 -25.72 -8.30 -20.39
N ASP A 270 -26.53 -7.34 -20.85
CA ASP A 270 -27.66 -7.57 -21.77
C ASP A 270 -27.20 -7.95 -23.19
N GLU A 271 -26.00 -7.51 -23.61
CA GLU A 271 -25.31 -7.96 -24.83
C GLU A 271 -24.72 -9.38 -24.72
N GLY A 272 -24.82 -10.03 -23.54
CA GLY A 272 -24.33 -11.38 -23.29
C GLY A 272 -22.92 -11.47 -22.73
N VAL A 273 -22.31 -10.35 -22.35
CA VAL A 273 -21.01 -10.32 -21.66
C VAL A 273 -21.17 -10.79 -20.21
N ALA A 274 -20.27 -11.65 -19.72
CA ALA A 274 -20.27 -12.05 -18.32
C ALA A 274 -19.78 -10.90 -17.43
N VAL A 275 -20.69 -10.19 -16.77
CA VAL A 275 -20.37 -9.06 -15.90
C VAL A 275 -20.47 -9.46 -14.43
N LEU A 276 -19.32 -9.52 -13.74
CA LEU A 276 -19.20 -9.90 -12.33
C LEU A 276 -18.66 -8.74 -11.51
N VAL A 277 -19.34 -8.39 -10.43
CA VAL A 277 -19.01 -7.22 -9.59
C VAL A 277 -18.92 -7.64 -8.12
N MET A 278 -17.78 -7.38 -7.49
CA MET A 278 -17.46 -7.82 -6.12
C MET A 278 -16.95 -6.64 -5.29
N PRO A 279 -17.84 -5.71 -4.86
CA PRO A 279 -17.51 -4.67 -3.90
C PRO A 279 -17.28 -5.27 -2.50
N TRP A 280 -16.44 -4.62 -1.69
CA TRP A 280 -16.32 -4.94 -0.27
C TRP A 280 -17.64 -4.70 0.47
N GLN A 281 -17.96 -5.57 1.43
CA GLN A 281 -19.10 -5.42 2.34
C GLN A 281 -18.72 -4.57 3.56
N ASP A 282 -19.23 -3.35 3.66
CA ASP A 282 -19.15 -2.56 4.89
C ASP A 282 -20.14 -3.14 5.91
N GLN A 283 -19.62 -3.93 6.85
CA GLN A 283 -20.42 -4.58 7.89
C GLN A 283 -21.10 -3.59 8.86
N THR A 284 -20.74 -2.30 8.81
CA THR A 284 -21.36 -1.24 9.61
C THR A 284 -22.58 -0.59 8.93
N SER A 285 -22.87 -0.94 7.66
CA SER A 285 -24.03 -0.47 6.92
C SER A 285 -25.34 -1.09 7.44
N VAL A 286 -25.98 -0.42 8.41
CA VAL A 286 -27.27 -0.88 8.97
C VAL A 286 -28.44 -0.36 8.13
N SER A 287 -29.27 -1.28 7.61
CA SER A 287 -30.40 -1.02 6.70
C SER A 287 -31.50 -0.09 7.26
N PHE A 288 -31.52 0.18 8.57
CA PHE A 288 -32.49 1.08 9.24
C PHE A 288 -32.06 2.56 9.29
N LEU A 289 -30.76 2.87 9.10
CA LEU A 289 -30.19 4.22 9.28
C LEU A 289 -29.68 4.84 7.96
N GLY A 290 -30.36 4.59 6.85
CA GLY A 290 -30.10 5.31 5.59
C GLY A 290 -28.86 4.85 4.82
N ASN A 291 -28.42 3.60 5.01
CA ASN A 291 -27.39 2.92 4.20
C ASN A 291 -25.98 3.56 4.16
N GLN A 292 -25.70 4.64 4.88
CA GLN A 292 -24.35 5.19 4.98
C GLN A 292 -23.61 4.49 6.12
N GLY A 293 -22.84 3.45 5.80
CA GLY A 293 -21.90 2.83 6.73
C GLY A 293 -20.87 3.83 7.28
N LEU A 294 -20.16 3.44 8.34
CA LEU A 294 -19.16 4.31 9.00
C LEU A 294 -18.05 4.74 8.04
N MET A 295 -17.79 3.92 7.01
CA MET A 295 -16.74 4.11 6.02
C MET A 295 -17.24 4.73 4.70
N ARG A 296 -18.52 5.12 4.63
CA ARG A 296 -19.14 5.83 3.49
C ARG A 296 -18.93 5.15 2.13
N THR A 297 -19.03 3.83 2.07
CA THR A 297 -19.01 3.07 0.81
C THR A 297 -20.38 3.08 0.12
N HIS A 298 -20.41 2.75 -1.18
CA HIS A 298 -21.63 2.62 -1.99
C HIS A 298 -22.04 1.15 -2.21
N ASP A 299 -21.59 0.24 -1.36
CA ASP A 299 -21.69 -1.20 -1.55
C ASP A 299 -23.15 -1.69 -1.62
N GLU A 300 -23.97 -1.38 -0.62
CA GLU A 300 -25.39 -1.77 -0.60
C GLU A 300 -26.22 -1.10 -1.71
N GLU A 301 -25.90 0.14 -2.06
CA GLU A 301 -26.55 0.85 -3.17
C GLU A 301 -26.26 0.17 -4.50
N THR A 302 -25.00 -0.20 -4.74
CA THR A 302 -24.55 -0.91 -5.93
C THR A 302 -25.15 -2.30 -6.03
N ARG A 303 -25.20 -3.07 -4.93
CA ARG A 303 -25.86 -4.38 -4.93
C ARG A 303 -27.33 -4.25 -5.32
N ARG A 304 -28.06 -3.31 -4.72
CA ARG A 304 -29.48 -3.07 -5.03
C ARG A 304 -29.69 -2.63 -6.47
N TYR A 305 -28.80 -1.79 -7.00
CA TYR A 305 -28.89 -1.30 -8.37
C TYR A 305 -28.80 -2.44 -9.41
N PHE A 306 -27.96 -3.45 -9.15
CA PHE A 306 -27.83 -4.62 -10.03
C PHE A 306 -28.81 -5.76 -9.73
N GLU A 307 -29.61 -5.65 -8.67
CA GLU A 307 -30.60 -6.67 -8.30
C GLU A 307 -31.65 -6.85 -9.40
N GLY A 308 -31.85 -8.09 -9.84
CA GLY A 308 -32.76 -8.42 -10.95
C GLY A 308 -32.23 -8.12 -12.35
N THR A 309 -30.98 -7.68 -12.49
CA THR A 309 -30.31 -7.48 -13.79
C THR A 309 -29.46 -8.70 -14.19
N ASN A 310 -28.87 -8.66 -15.39
CA ASN A 310 -27.91 -9.67 -15.84
C ASN A 310 -26.51 -9.52 -15.24
N VAL A 311 -26.23 -8.40 -14.54
CA VAL A 311 -24.98 -8.20 -13.79
C VAL A 311 -25.01 -9.02 -12.51
N ARG A 312 -23.96 -9.80 -12.24
CA ARG A 312 -23.84 -10.59 -11.02
C ARG A 312 -23.01 -9.83 -9.98
N CYS A 313 -23.71 -9.29 -8.99
CA CYS A 313 -23.10 -8.50 -7.91
C CYS A 313 -23.36 -9.14 -6.54
N PHE A 314 -22.32 -9.28 -5.72
CA PHE A 314 -22.47 -9.64 -4.31
C PHE A 314 -21.50 -8.85 -3.43
N LEU A 315 -21.88 -8.61 -2.17
CA LEU A 315 -21.01 -7.93 -1.20
C LEU A 315 -20.03 -8.93 -0.61
N CYS A 316 -18.75 -8.60 -0.67
CA CYS A 316 -17.67 -9.48 -0.26
C CYS A 316 -17.23 -9.15 1.18
N PRO A 317 -17.57 -9.97 2.19
CA PRO A 317 -17.13 -9.74 3.56
C PRO A 317 -15.65 -10.07 3.72
N ARG A 318 -14.98 -9.35 4.62
CA ARG A 318 -13.61 -9.64 5.03
C ARG A 318 -13.60 -10.22 6.43
N ASP A 319 -13.28 -11.50 6.54
CA ASP A 319 -13.01 -12.16 7.82
C ASP A 319 -11.50 -12.15 8.06
N ALA A 320 -11.02 -11.34 9.00
CA ALA A 320 -9.61 -11.31 9.38
C ALA A 320 -9.24 -12.45 10.33
N ASP A 321 -7.94 -12.69 10.50
CA ASP A 321 -7.36 -13.81 11.23
C ASP A 321 -7.97 -14.03 12.65
N PRO A 322 -8.48 -15.25 12.96
CA PRO A 322 -8.97 -15.65 14.28
C PRO A 322 -7.94 -15.56 15.43
N ALA A 323 -6.66 -15.35 15.09
CA ALA A 323 -5.58 -15.18 16.06
C ALA A 323 -5.68 -13.92 16.93
N LEU A 324 -6.51 -12.95 16.53
CA LEU A 324 -6.83 -11.76 17.33
C LEU A 324 -7.53 -12.18 18.64
N THR A 325 -7.14 -11.59 19.78
CA THR A 325 -7.70 -11.99 21.09
C THR A 325 -9.23 -11.91 21.08
N VAL A 326 -9.95 -12.81 21.73
CA VAL A 326 -11.43 -12.92 21.64
C VAL A 326 -12.18 -11.60 21.87
N VAL A 327 -11.65 -10.72 22.74
CA VAL A 327 -12.21 -9.37 22.99
C VAL A 327 -11.91 -8.39 21.85
N GLN A 328 -10.72 -8.47 21.25
CA GLN A 328 -10.38 -7.70 20.05
C GLN A 328 -11.06 -8.27 18.79
N HIS A 329 -11.32 -9.57 18.74
CA HIS A 329 -11.85 -10.27 17.57
C HIS A 329 -13.21 -9.71 17.14
N VAL A 330 -14.13 -9.46 18.08
CA VAL A 330 -15.50 -8.97 17.74
C VAL A 330 -15.52 -7.51 17.30
N GLU A 331 -14.67 -6.64 17.87
CA GLU A 331 -14.61 -5.23 17.48
C GLU A 331 -13.72 -4.97 16.26
N VAL A 332 -12.71 -5.80 16.00
CA VAL A 332 -11.70 -5.61 14.94
C VAL A 332 -12.01 -6.39 13.66
N SER A 333 -12.68 -7.56 13.73
CA SER A 333 -13.02 -8.33 12.51
C SER A 333 -13.95 -7.57 11.58
N ALA A 334 -14.83 -6.73 12.13
CA ALA A 334 -15.73 -5.87 11.37
C ALA A 334 -15.06 -4.64 10.70
N GLN A 335 -13.73 -4.50 10.79
CA GLN A 335 -13.01 -3.28 10.38
C GLN A 335 -11.91 -3.47 9.34
N PHE A 336 -11.55 -4.71 8.97
CA PHE A 336 -10.64 -4.95 7.84
C PHE A 336 -11.42 -5.04 6.53
N THR A 337 -10.76 -4.70 5.41
CA THR A 337 -11.45 -4.48 4.15
C THR A 337 -10.87 -5.30 3.00
N HIS A 338 -11.68 -5.50 1.96
CA HIS A 338 -11.14 -5.85 0.66
C HIS A 338 -10.78 -4.56 -0.08
N HIS A 339 -9.49 -4.24 -0.11
CA HIS A 339 -9.01 -2.95 -0.59
C HIS A 339 -8.43 -2.96 -2.02
N GLN A 340 -8.47 -4.12 -2.68
CA GLN A 340 -8.10 -4.28 -4.09
C GLN A 340 -9.03 -3.49 -5.02
N LYS A 341 -8.46 -2.69 -5.93
CA LYS A 341 -9.18 -2.06 -7.05
C LYS A 341 -8.76 -2.74 -8.34
N ILE A 342 -9.68 -3.49 -8.95
CA ILE A 342 -9.40 -4.37 -10.09
C ILE A 342 -10.52 -4.24 -11.13
N VAL A 343 -10.14 -4.07 -12.39
CA VAL A 343 -11.00 -4.37 -13.54
C VAL A 343 -10.24 -5.30 -14.48
N THR A 344 -10.78 -6.49 -14.77
CA THR A 344 -10.21 -7.41 -15.76
C THR A 344 -11.27 -7.78 -16.80
N LEU A 345 -10.89 -7.75 -18.06
CA LEU A 345 -11.81 -7.91 -19.20
C LEU A 345 -11.06 -8.42 -20.44
N ASP A 346 -11.81 -8.78 -21.47
CA ASP A 346 -11.27 -9.07 -22.80
C ASP A 346 -11.20 -7.82 -23.70
N ALA A 347 -10.04 -7.58 -24.31
CA ALA A 347 -9.81 -6.49 -25.27
C ALA A 347 -9.47 -7.04 -26.66
N ALA A 348 -9.60 -6.21 -27.70
CA ALA A 348 -9.18 -6.59 -29.06
C ALA A 348 -7.67 -6.49 -29.23
N THR A 349 -7.05 -7.45 -29.93
CA THR A 349 -5.60 -7.52 -30.17
C THR A 349 -5.08 -6.39 -31.05
N THR A 350 -5.88 -5.90 -32.02
CA THR A 350 -5.51 -4.80 -32.93
C THR A 350 -6.56 -3.68 -32.98
N PRO A 351 -6.16 -2.39 -32.89
CA PRO A 351 -7.07 -1.28 -33.07
C PRO A 351 -7.60 -1.22 -34.51
N GLY A 352 -8.91 -1.42 -34.70
CA GLY A 352 -9.60 -1.21 -35.98
C GLY A 352 -9.52 -2.34 -37.02
N GLY A 353 -9.00 -3.53 -36.66
CA GLY A 353 -8.69 -4.59 -37.62
C GLY A 353 -9.19 -5.99 -37.27
N GLY A 354 -10.50 -6.22 -37.11
CA GLY A 354 -11.02 -7.59 -37.22
C GLY A 354 -12.37 -7.85 -36.58
N THR A 355 -13.35 -8.20 -37.41
CA THR A 355 -14.68 -8.71 -37.05
C THR A 355 -14.66 -10.17 -36.58
N ALA A 356 -13.50 -10.72 -36.21
CA ALA A 356 -13.37 -12.11 -35.79
C ALA A 356 -13.44 -12.20 -34.26
N GLU A 357 -14.41 -12.96 -33.77
CA GLU A 357 -14.65 -13.25 -32.34
C GLU A 357 -13.43 -13.84 -31.60
N HIS A 358 -12.38 -14.23 -32.32
CA HIS A 358 -11.24 -15.02 -31.85
C HIS A 358 -9.91 -14.24 -31.70
N ASP A 359 -9.89 -12.93 -31.95
CA ASP A 359 -8.67 -12.12 -31.81
C ASP A 359 -8.79 -11.14 -30.63
N ARG A 360 -8.81 -11.72 -29.42
CA ARG A 360 -8.98 -11.00 -28.16
C ARG A 360 -8.04 -11.53 -27.10
N HIS A 361 -7.53 -10.65 -26.25
CA HIS A 361 -6.63 -10.97 -25.14
C HIS A 361 -7.16 -10.43 -23.81
N VAL A 362 -6.59 -10.89 -22.70
CA VAL A 362 -6.94 -10.42 -21.36
C VAL A 362 -6.19 -9.12 -21.05
N VAL A 363 -6.93 -8.14 -20.53
CA VAL A 363 -6.40 -6.87 -20.05
C VAL A 363 -6.88 -6.63 -18.62
N SER A 364 -5.98 -6.13 -17.77
CA SER A 364 -6.25 -5.92 -16.36
C SER A 364 -5.80 -4.53 -15.89
N PHE A 365 -6.64 -3.86 -15.11
CA PHE A 365 -6.38 -2.56 -14.49
C PHE A 365 -6.29 -2.74 -12.98
N ILE A 366 -5.21 -2.23 -12.38
CA ILE A 366 -5.00 -2.19 -10.92
C ILE A 366 -4.33 -0.89 -10.49
N GLY A 367 -4.55 -0.45 -9.25
CA GLY A 367 -3.94 0.78 -8.73
C GLY A 367 -4.63 1.30 -7.47
N GLY A 368 -4.52 2.61 -7.24
CA GLY A 368 -5.16 3.30 -6.11
C GLY A 368 -6.57 3.82 -6.39
N VAL A 369 -6.94 4.05 -7.65
CA VAL A 369 -8.25 4.59 -8.06
C VAL A 369 -9.37 3.54 -7.99
N ASP A 370 -10.35 3.74 -7.10
CA ASP A 370 -11.62 3.00 -7.08
C ASP A 370 -12.61 3.57 -8.12
N LEU A 371 -13.60 2.75 -8.52
CA LEU A 371 -14.71 3.19 -9.36
C LEU A 371 -15.82 3.81 -8.50
N CYS A 372 -15.53 4.88 -7.77
CA CYS A 372 -16.47 5.57 -6.88
C CYS A 372 -16.34 7.10 -6.91
N ASP A 373 -17.22 7.78 -6.18
CA ASP A 373 -17.25 9.23 -6.00
C ASP A 373 -15.99 9.76 -5.29
N GLY A 374 -15.65 11.04 -5.52
CA GLY A 374 -14.47 11.68 -4.92
C GLY A 374 -13.13 11.25 -5.51
N ARG A 375 -13.08 10.11 -6.22
CA ARG A 375 -11.98 9.70 -7.11
C ARG A 375 -12.22 10.28 -8.52
N TYR A 376 -13.15 11.25 -8.55
CA TYR A 376 -13.99 11.81 -9.61
C TYR A 376 -15.24 10.95 -9.97
N CYS A 377 -16.39 11.60 -10.25
CA CYS A 377 -17.44 11.34 -11.27
C CYS A 377 -18.78 12.10 -11.03
N ARG A 378 -19.48 12.56 -12.09
CA ARG A 378 -20.80 13.23 -11.99
C ARG A 378 -21.85 12.20 -11.60
N LEU A 379 -22.45 12.32 -10.42
CA LEU A 379 -23.65 11.56 -10.06
C LEU A 379 -24.85 12.06 -10.86
N LEU A 380 -25.40 11.22 -11.73
CA LEU A 380 -26.74 11.45 -12.29
C LEU A 380 -27.76 10.87 -11.31
N SER A 381 -28.62 11.72 -10.72
CA SER A 381 -29.75 11.22 -9.94
C SER A 381 -30.75 10.56 -10.91
N ALA A 382 -31.11 9.30 -10.67
CA ALA A 382 -32.02 8.54 -11.53
C ALA A 382 -33.45 9.11 -11.65
N GLU A 383 -33.82 10.14 -10.87
CA GLU A 383 -35.22 10.55 -10.70
C GLU A 383 -35.60 11.98 -11.15
N THR A 384 -34.72 12.82 -11.72
CA THR A 384 -35.11 14.26 -11.84
C THR A 384 -34.70 15.10 -13.06
N GLU A 385 -34.13 14.59 -14.14
CA GLU A 385 -33.78 15.48 -15.28
C GLU A 385 -34.40 15.05 -16.62
N SER A 386 -35.09 16.00 -17.25
CA SER A 386 -35.63 15.85 -18.60
C SER A 386 -34.50 15.89 -19.64
N ARG A 387 -34.62 15.07 -20.69
CA ARG A 387 -33.69 14.95 -21.83
C ARG A 387 -33.24 16.26 -22.51
N ALA A 388 -33.85 17.41 -22.19
CA ALA A 388 -33.63 18.69 -22.87
C ALA A 388 -32.49 19.54 -22.27
N GLU A 389 -32.03 19.28 -21.03
CA GLU A 389 -30.94 20.05 -20.41
C GLU A 389 -29.54 19.47 -20.64
N LEU A 390 -29.45 18.25 -21.20
CA LEU A 390 -28.17 17.57 -21.50
C LEU A 390 -27.43 18.12 -22.73
N THR A 391 -28.08 18.88 -23.62
CA THR A 391 -27.53 19.21 -24.94
C THR A 391 -26.87 20.59 -25.06
N ASN A 392 -26.93 21.45 -24.03
CA ASN A 392 -26.51 22.86 -24.13
C ASN A 392 -25.21 23.23 -23.41
N ALA A 393 -24.46 22.28 -22.82
CA ALA A 393 -23.16 22.56 -22.20
C ALA A 393 -22.01 22.41 -23.23
N THR A 394 -21.80 23.40 -24.08
CA THR A 394 -20.67 23.46 -25.05
C THR A 394 -19.38 24.00 -24.41
N GLY A 395 -19.12 23.69 -23.14
CA GLY A 395 -17.94 24.17 -22.41
C GLY A 395 -17.19 23.03 -21.74
N SER A 396 -15.94 22.81 -22.17
CA SER A 396 -14.89 21.98 -21.55
C SER A 396 -15.21 21.48 -20.14
N THR A 397 -15.60 20.21 -20.06
CA THR A 397 -15.88 19.47 -18.84
C THR A 397 -14.58 18.88 -18.28
N ARG A 398 -14.07 19.38 -17.15
CA ARG A 398 -12.71 19.04 -16.67
C ARG A 398 -12.67 18.12 -15.47
N TYR A 399 -12.03 16.98 -15.60
CA TYR A 399 -11.78 15.94 -14.60
C TYR A 399 -11.02 16.48 -13.37
N ASP A 400 -10.87 15.71 -12.28
CA ASP A 400 -9.71 15.98 -11.42
C ASP A 400 -8.50 15.66 -12.28
N ASP A 401 -7.84 16.72 -12.71
CA ASP A 401 -6.74 16.74 -13.66
C ASP A 401 -5.52 17.31 -12.95
N GLU A 402 -4.43 17.48 -13.68
CA GLU A 402 -3.16 17.98 -13.15
C GLU A 402 -3.28 19.36 -12.46
N SER A 403 -4.40 20.07 -12.61
CA SER A 403 -4.62 21.39 -12.00
C SER A 403 -5.14 21.32 -10.57
N HIS A 404 -5.74 20.19 -10.17
CA HIS A 404 -6.27 19.94 -8.83
C HIS A 404 -7.04 21.14 -8.22
N THR A 405 -7.96 21.69 -9.01
CA THR A 405 -8.71 22.91 -8.65
C THR A 405 -9.48 22.77 -7.32
N LEU A 406 -9.48 23.83 -6.52
CA LEU A 406 -10.16 23.89 -5.23
C LEU A 406 -11.56 24.54 -5.34
N PHE A 407 -11.68 25.57 -6.19
CA PHE A 407 -12.87 26.43 -6.28
C PHE A 407 -13.39 26.62 -7.71
N ARG A 408 -12.59 26.33 -8.73
CA ARG A 408 -13.00 26.48 -10.12
C ARG A 408 -13.84 25.28 -10.55
N GLY A 409 -14.94 25.56 -11.26
CA GLY A 409 -15.82 24.53 -11.80
C GLY A 409 -16.71 23.83 -10.77
N LEU A 410 -16.86 24.39 -9.55
CA LEU A 410 -17.71 23.81 -8.51
C LEU A 410 -19.19 23.73 -8.90
N ASP A 411 -19.68 24.67 -9.71
CA ASP A 411 -21.06 24.71 -10.21
C ASP A 411 -21.25 24.10 -11.59
N THR A 412 -20.15 23.72 -12.25
CA THR A 412 -20.15 23.04 -13.54
C THR A 412 -19.68 21.60 -13.36
N THR A 413 -18.37 21.36 -13.46
CA THR A 413 -17.79 20.02 -13.40
C THR A 413 -18.13 19.30 -12.09
N PHE A 414 -17.94 19.95 -10.94
CA PHE A 414 -18.00 19.29 -9.63
C PHE A 414 -19.36 19.47 -8.95
N ARG A 415 -20.39 19.96 -9.66
CA ARG A 415 -21.71 20.25 -9.09
C ARG A 415 -22.37 19.05 -8.41
N HIS A 416 -22.16 17.86 -8.98
CA HIS A 416 -22.73 16.60 -8.49
C HIS A 416 -21.64 15.65 -7.95
N ASP A 417 -20.47 16.18 -7.63
CA ASP A 417 -19.27 15.45 -7.23
C ASP A 417 -18.39 16.31 -6.30
N PHE A 418 -19.04 17.11 -5.45
CA PHE A 418 -18.34 17.90 -4.46
C PHE A 418 -17.99 17.00 -3.27
N VAL A 419 -16.72 16.63 -3.16
CA VAL A 419 -16.21 15.86 -2.02
C VAL A 419 -15.28 16.74 -1.17
N GLN A 420 -15.52 16.70 0.14
CA GLN A 420 -14.69 17.37 1.14
C GLN A 420 -14.96 16.69 2.49
N ASN A 421 -14.07 15.77 2.89
CA ASN A 421 -14.27 14.95 4.07
C ASN A 421 -13.55 15.47 5.32
N ASN A 422 -12.76 16.53 5.19
CA ASN A 422 -11.96 17.08 6.28
C ASN A 422 -12.73 18.07 7.16
N PHE A 423 -13.88 18.57 6.69
CA PHE A 423 -14.64 19.60 7.38
C PHE A 423 -16.07 19.17 7.69
N ARG A 424 -16.51 19.42 8.91
CA ARG A 424 -17.92 19.23 9.30
C ARG A 424 -18.83 20.11 8.47
N HIS A 425 -19.94 19.51 8.01
CA HIS A 425 -20.98 20.19 7.24
C HIS A 425 -20.52 20.76 5.88
N ALA A 426 -19.35 20.31 5.38
CA ALA A 426 -18.90 20.65 4.04
C ALA A 426 -19.95 20.27 3.00
N SER A 427 -20.23 21.20 2.10
CA SER A 427 -21.17 20.97 1.00
C SER A 427 -21.03 22.10 -0.02
N LEU A 428 -21.41 21.81 -1.26
CA LEU A 428 -21.39 22.81 -2.33
C LEU A 428 -22.15 24.09 -1.97
N ARG A 429 -23.23 24.00 -1.17
CA ARG A 429 -23.99 25.17 -0.69
C ARG A 429 -23.18 26.14 0.17
N HIS A 430 -22.12 25.66 0.81
CA HIS A 430 -21.20 26.47 1.61
C HIS A 430 -19.90 26.78 0.84
N GLY A 431 -19.71 26.22 -0.36
CA GLY A 431 -18.59 26.52 -1.27
C GLY A 431 -17.37 25.64 -1.08
N GLY A 432 -16.27 25.98 -1.74
CA GLY A 432 -14.99 25.26 -1.59
C GLY A 432 -14.23 25.61 -0.30
N PRO A 433 -13.03 25.05 -0.12
CA PRO A 433 -12.35 24.19 -1.09
C PRO A 433 -12.96 22.79 -1.12
N ARG A 434 -13.12 22.21 -2.32
CA ARG A 434 -13.25 20.74 -2.41
C ARG A 434 -11.92 20.10 -2.04
N GLU A 435 -11.90 18.79 -1.88
CA GLU A 435 -10.68 17.99 -1.72
C GLU A 435 -10.26 17.43 -3.09
N PRO A 436 -9.15 17.90 -3.68
CA PRO A 436 -8.55 17.29 -4.87
C PRO A 436 -7.93 15.93 -4.57
N TRP A 437 -7.88 15.07 -5.59
CA TRP A 437 -7.49 13.67 -5.49
C TRP A 437 -6.34 13.38 -6.45
N HIS A 438 -5.13 13.21 -5.90
CA HIS A 438 -3.93 12.80 -6.62
C HIS A 438 -3.72 11.29 -6.47
N ASP A 439 -3.64 10.53 -7.56
CA ASP A 439 -3.57 9.07 -7.51
C ASP A 439 -2.74 8.47 -8.66
N ALA A 440 -2.46 7.16 -8.57
CA ALA A 440 -1.75 6.40 -9.58
C ALA A 440 -2.45 5.07 -9.88
N HIS A 441 -2.48 4.68 -11.15
CA HIS A 441 -3.07 3.44 -11.61
C HIS A 441 -2.25 2.83 -12.76
N CYS A 442 -2.50 1.57 -13.11
CA CYS A 442 -1.89 0.98 -14.30
C CYS A 442 -2.82 0.02 -15.06
N ARG A 443 -2.61 -0.07 -16.37
CA ARG A 443 -3.14 -1.13 -17.25
C ARG A 443 -2.01 -2.13 -17.52
N ILE A 444 -2.33 -3.42 -17.42
CA ILE A 444 -1.43 -4.54 -17.64
C ILE A 444 -2.00 -5.38 -18.78
N GLU A 445 -1.15 -5.68 -19.75
CA GLU A 445 -1.45 -6.55 -20.90
C GLU A 445 -0.38 -7.63 -21.03
N GLY A 446 -0.77 -8.78 -21.60
CA GLY A 446 0.09 -9.96 -21.75
C GLY A 446 -0.01 -10.91 -20.55
N PRO A 447 0.96 -11.82 -20.37
CA PRO A 447 0.80 -12.93 -19.41
C PRO A 447 0.56 -12.51 -17.96
N ALA A 448 0.99 -11.30 -17.53
CA ALA A 448 0.71 -10.78 -16.19
C ALA A 448 -0.75 -10.37 -15.97
N ALA A 449 -1.50 -10.05 -17.04
CA ALA A 449 -2.91 -9.74 -16.93
C ALA A 449 -3.73 -10.95 -16.44
N TRP A 450 -3.29 -12.16 -16.81
CA TRP A 450 -3.85 -13.43 -16.33
C TRP A 450 -3.64 -13.67 -14.85
N ASP A 451 -2.54 -13.20 -14.26
CA ASP A 451 -2.30 -13.34 -12.82
C ASP A 451 -3.28 -12.48 -12.01
N VAL A 452 -3.63 -11.29 -12.51
CA VAL A 452 -4.68 -10.43 -11.93
C VAL A 452 -6.06 -11.09 -12.05
N LEU A 453 -6.37 -11.68 -13.22
CA LEU A 453 -7.59 -12.45 -13.42
C LEU A 453 -7.67 -13.65 -12.46
N ALA A 454 -6.59 -14.42 -12.33
CA ALA A 454 -6.51 -15.55 -11.41
C ALA A 454 -6.77 -15.12 -9.96
N ASN A 455 -6.25 -13.96 -9.53
CA ASN A 455 -6.59 -13.40 -8.21
C ASN A 455 -8.10 -13.15 -8.05
N PHE A 456 -8.75 -12.54 -9.06
CA PHE A 456 -10.20 -12.31 -9.02
C PHE A 456 -10.96 -13.64 -8.91
N GLU A 457 -10.64 -14.62 -9.76
CA GLU A 457 -11.33 -15.90 -9.75
C GLU A 457 -11.13 -16.69 -8.46
N GLN A 458 -9.92 -16.65 -7.88
CA GLN A 458 -9.62 -17.28 -6.59
C GLN A 458 -10.51 -16.73 -5.47
N ARG A 459 -10.72 -15.42 -5.45
CA ARG A 459 -11.62 -14.75 -4.49
C ARG A 459 -13.08 -15.07 -4.76
N TRP A 460 -13.50 -15.00 -6.03
CA TRP A 460 -14.88 -15.33 -6.42
C TRP A 460 -15.25 -16.75 -6.01
N ARG A 461 -14.40 -17.74 -6.32
CA ARG A 461 -14.64 -19.14 -5.95
C ARG A 461 -14.71 -19.34 -4.44
N LYS A 462 -13.96 -18.56 -3.66
CA LYS A 462 -13.95 -18.64 -2.19
C LYS A 462 -15.20 -18.02 -1.57
N GLN A 463 -15.56 -16.81 -1.99
CA GLN A 463 -16.47 -15.93 -1.25
C GLN A 463 -17.83 -15.73 -1.91
N ALA A 464 -17.99 -16.05 -3.21
CA ALA A 464 -19.28 -15.91 -3.88
C ALA A 464 -20.32 -16.90 -3.28
N PRO A 465 -21.60 -16.48 -3.17
CA PRO A 465 -22.69 -17.36 -2.79
C PRO A 465 -22.79 -18.58 -3.71
N ASP A 466 -23.25 -19.73 -3.21
CA ASP A 466 -23.29 -21.00 -3.95
C ASP A 466 -23.94 -20.88 -5.34
N HIS A 467 -25.02 -20.10 -5.46
CA HIS A 467 -25.74 -19.90 -6.71
C HIS A 467 -25.00 -19.01 -7.74
N MET A 468 -23.96 -18.28 -7.32
CA MET A 468 -23.13 -17.42 -8.18
C MET A 468 -21.73 -18.01 -8.48
N ARG A 469 -21.31 -19.07 -7.77
CA ARG A 469 -19.97 -19.65 -7.96
C ARG A 469 -19.72 -20.14 -9.39
N GLY A 470 -20.77 -20.63 -10.07
CA GLY A 470 -20.71 -21.07 -11.47
C GLY A 470 -20.88 -19.96 -12.51
N CYS A 471 -20.81 -18.68 -12.13
CA CYS A 471 -20.90 -17.55 -13.07
C CYS A 471 -19.57 -17.17 -13.73
N LEU A 472 -18.45 -17.74 -13.28
CA LEU A 472 -17.17 -17.61 -13.99
C LEU A 472 -17.25 -18.33 -15.33
N LEU A 473 -16.64 -17.75 -16.35
CA LEU A 473 -16.48 -18.40 -17.65
C LEU A 473 -15.48 -19.57 -17.57
N ASP A 474 -15.90 -20.75 -18.02
CA ASP A 474 -15.07 -21.97 -18.01
C ASP A 474 -14.02 -22.01 -19.13
N ASP A 475 -14.16 -21.16 -20.16
CA ASP A 475 -13.32 -21.14 -21.37
C ASP A 475 -12.22 -20.06 -21.37
N LEU A 476 -12.02 -19.35 -20.25
CA LEU A 476 -10.94 -18.37 -20.07
C LEU A 476 -9.58 -19.08 -20.00
N THR A 477 -8.99 -19.33 -21.17
CA THR A 477 -7.68 -19.98 -21.31
C THR A 477 -6.78 -19.20 -22.26
N PRO A 478 -5.44 -19.28 -22.11
CA PRO A 478 -4.50 -18.68 -23.07
C PRO A 478 -4.67 -19.17 -24.52
N ALA A 479 -5.31 -20.33 -24.72
CA ALA A 479 -5.63 -20.84 -26.06
C ALA A 479 -6.85 -20.14 -26.68
N ALA A 480 -7.83 -19.75 -25.86
CA ALA A 480 -9.03 -19.03 -26.30
C ALA A 480 -8.80 -17.51 -26.39
N PHE A 481 -7.89 -16.97 -25.57
CA PHE A 481 -7.52 -15.57 -25.53
C PHE A 481 -5.99 -15.43 -25.64
N PRO A 482 -5.40 -15.68 -26.82
CA PRO A 482 -3.96 -15.64 -26.97
C PRO A 482 -3.43 -14.21 -26.75
N ASP A 483 -2.36 -14.10 -25.96
CA ASP A 483 -1.67 -12.82 -25.81
C ASP A 483 -1.07 -12.38 -27.16
N PRO A 484 -1.01 -11.07 -27.47
CA PRO A 484 -0.38 -10.57 -28.69
C PRO A 484 1.06 -11.08 -28.81
N ALA A 485 1.41 -11.61 -30.00
CA ALA A 485 2.75 -12.16 -30.26
C ALA A 485 3.85 -11.10 -30.08
N THR A 486 3.53 -9.87 -30.45
CA THR A 486 4.25 -8.65 -30.13
C THR A 486 3.23 -7.56 -29.89
N PHE A 487 3.35 -6.84 -28.78
CA PHE A 487 2.74 -5.52 -28.69
C PHE A 487 3.49 -4.63 -29.70
N ASP A 488 2.79 -4.06 -30.69
CA ASP A 488 3.42 -3.27 -31.77
C ASP A 488 4.29 -2.13 -31.17
N ASP A 489 5.51 -1.94 -31.71
CA ASP A 489 6.55 -0.97 -31.32
C ASP A 489 7.29 -1.19 -29.96
N ALA A 490 7.68 -2.45 -29.71
CA ALA A 490 9.05 -2.89 -29.36
C ALA A 490 9.80 -2.41 -28.09
N ASP A 491 9.11 -2.15 -26.97
CA ASP A 491 9.77 -2.06 -25.66
C ASP A 491 9.00 -2.82 -24.56
N PRO A 492 9.13 -4.17 -24.53
CA PRO A 492 8.33 -5.02 -23.66
C PRO A 492 8.67 -4.80 -22.19
N TRP A 493 7.71 -5.13 -21.33
CA TRP A 493 7.86 -5.09 -19.89
C TRP A 493 8.02 -6.50 -19.32
N ASN A 494 8.82 -6.59 -18.27
CA ASN A 494 8.75 -7.68 -17.32
C ASN A 494 7.89 -7.20 -16.13
N VAL A 495 6.89 -8.00 -15.77
CA VAL A 495 5.87 -7.63 -14.77
C VAL A 495 5.68 -8.79 -13.80
N GLN A 496 5.60 -8.50 -12.52
CA GLN A 496 5.22 -9.47 -11.49
C GLN A 496 4.08 -8.92 -10.65
N VAL A 497 3.04 -9.73 -10.45
CA VAL A 497 1.89 -9.39 -9.60
C VAL A 497 2.17 -9.83 -8.16
N PHE A 498 1.84 -8.96 -7.21
CA PHE A 498 2.02 -9.15 -5.78
C PHE A 498 0.72 -8.93 -5.03
N ARG A 499 0.57 -9.58 -3.88
CA ARG A 499 -0.62 -9.44 -3.03
C ARG A 499 -0.30 -9.37 -1.54
N SER A 500 -1.27 -8.82 -0.83
CA SER A 500 -1.48 -9.06 0.59
C SER A 500 -2.84 -9.77 0.69
N ILE A 501 -2.87 -11.06 0.97
CA ILE A 501 -4.11 -11.83 1.03
C ILE A 501 -3.89 -13.14 1.79
N ASP A 502 -4.94 -13.72 2.35
CA ASP A 502 -4.87 -14.99 3.07
C ASP A 502 -5.88 -16.03 2.54
N ASP A 503 -5.74 -17.27 2.99
CA ASP A 503 -6.60 -18.39 2.61
C ASP A 503 -8.07 -18.26 3.05
N ALA A 504 -8.39 -17.30 3.94
CA ALA A 504 -9.77 -16.93 4.24
C ALA A 504 -10.43 -16.23 3.03
N SER A 505 -9.64 -15.53 2.22
CA SER A 505 -10.11 -14.76 1.07
C SER A 505 -9.94 -15.48 -0.29
N VAL A 506 -9.07 -16.49 -0.39
CA VAL A 506 -8.80 -17.19 -1.66
C VAL A 506 -8.86 -18.71 -1.57
N VAL A 507 -9.15 -19.36 -2.70
CA VAL A 507 -8.87 -20.79 -2.89
C VAL A 507 -7.48 -21.02 -3.50
N GLY A 508 -6.94 -22.23 -3.33
CA GLY A 508 -5.75 -22.69 -4.05
C GLY A 508 -4.41 -22.47 -3.34
N PHE A 509 -4.40 -21.96 -2.12
CA PHE A 509 -3.18 -21.99 -1.29
C PHE A 509 -2.87 -23.42 -0.82
N PRO A 510 -1.59 -23.86 -0.89
CA PRO A 510 -1.19 -25.14 -0.34
C PRO A 510 -1.42 -25.21 1.17
N THR A 511 -1.90 -26.36 1.66
CA THR A 511 -2.03 -26.62 3.09
C THR A 511 -0.73 -27.11 3.72
N ASP A 512 0.19 -27.66 2.92
CA ASP A 512 1.50 -28.08 3.40
C ASP A 512 2.44 -26.86 3.54
N PRO A 513 3.09 -26.65 4.70
CA PRO A 513 3.96 -25.51 4.92
C PRO A 513 5.19 -25.44 4.01
N ALA A 514 5.74 -26.58 3.57
CA ALA A 514 6.90 -26.59 2.68
C ALA A 514 6.49 -26.14 1.27
N ASP A 515 5.34 -26.62 0.78
CA ASP A 515 4.76 -26.17 -0.48
C ASP A 515 4.38 -24.68 -0.43
N ALA A 516 3.76 -24.23 0.66
CA ALA A 516 3.43 -22.82 0.88
C ALA A 516 4.69 -21.94 0.88
N ALA A 517 5.74 -22.33 1.61
CA ALA A 517 7.01 -21.61 1.65
C ALA A 517 7.71 -21.58 0.28
N SER A 518 7.59 -22.63 -0.53
CA SER A 518 8.13 -22.66 -1.90
C SER A 518 7.49 -21.62 -2.83
N LEU A 519 6.25 -21.20 -2.51
CA LEU A 519 5.51 -20.12 -3.18
C LEU A 519 5.65 -18.77 -2.46
N GLY A 520 6.52 -18.67 -1.45
CA GLY A 520 6.72 -17.43 -0.68
C GLY A 520 5.56 -17.07 0.25
N LEU A 521 4.65 -18.03 0.50
CA LEU A 521 3.56 -17.88 1.47
C LEU A 521 4.09 -18.20 2.87
N THR A 522 3.55 -17.52 3.86
CA THR A 522 3.85 -17.76 5.28
C THR A 522 2.63 -18.32 5.98
N SER A 523 2.77 -19.43 6.68
CA SER A 523 1.69 -19.98 7.52
C SER A 523 1.81 -19.49 8.95
N GLY A 524 0.71 -19.04 9.56
CA GLY A 524 0.63 -18.69 10.98
C GLY A 524 -0.76 -19.01 11.54
N LYS A 525 -0.83 -19.61 12.75
CA LYS A 525 -2.08 -19.95 13.48
C LYS A 525 -3.25 -20.38 12.56
N ASP A 526 -3.03 -21.46 11.81
CA ASP A 526 -3.98 -22.09 10.87
C ASP A 526 -4.39 -21.27 9.63
N VAL A 527 -3.68 -20.17 9.34
CA VAL A 527 -3.90 -19.32 8.15
C VAL A 527 -2.63 -19.29 7.31
N THR A 528 -2.77 -19.47 6.00
CA THR A 528 -1.72 -19.24 5.01
C THR A 528 -1.86 -17.84 4.42
N VAL A 529 -0.78 -17.07 4.47
CA VAL A 529 -0.75 -15.64 4.13
C VAL A 529 0.24 -15.40 2.99
N ASP A 530 -0.22 -14.69 1.97
CA ASP A 530 0.60 -14.03 0.96
C ASP A 530 0.91 -12.60 1.43
N ARG A 531 2.19 -12.29 1.56
CA ARG A 531 2.71 -10.96 1.92
C ARG A 531 3.71 -10.45 0.87
N SER A 532 3.57 -10.94 -0.36
CA SER A 532 4.51 -10.67 -1.45
C SER A 532 4.63 -9.19 -1.79
N ILE A 533 3.62 -8.35 -1.50
CA ILE A 533 3.74 -6.88 -1.63
C ILE A 533 4.85 -6.35 -0.73
N GLN A 534 4.84 -6.68 0.57
CA GLN A 534 5.89 -6.20 1.47
C GLN A 534 7.27 -6.70 1.01
N THR A 535 7.36 -7.96 0.61
CA THR A 535 8.61 -8.54 0.10
C THR A 535 9.10 -7.78 -1.14
N ALA A 536 8.22 -7.45 -2.08
CA ALA A 536 8.56 -6.69 -3.28
C ALA A 536 9.07 -5.28 -2.94
N TYR A 537 8.41 -4.56 -2.03
CA TYR A 537 8.91 -3.27 -1.55
C TYR A 537 10.30 -3.38 -0.93
N VAL A 538 10.51 -4.33 -0.01
CA VAL A 538 11.80 -4.55 0.67
C VAL A 538 12.90 -4.88 -0.34
N GLU A 539 12.66 -5.82 -1.25
CA GLU A 539 13.67 -6.19 -2.25
C GLU A 539 13.95 -5.07 -3.26
N ALA A 540 12.94 -4.26 -3.63
CA ALA A 540 13.12 -3.08 -4.47
C ALA A 540 13.94 -1.98 -3.78
N ILE A 541 13.77 -1.79 -2.46
CA ILE A 541 14.60 -0.86 -1.67
C ILE A 541 16.03 -1.38 -1.56
N ARG A 542 16.21 -2.68 -1.27
CA ARG A 542 17.53 -3.29 -1.09
C ARG A 542 18.40 -3.23 -2.36
N ARG A 543 17.79 -3.39 -3.55
CA ARG A 543 18.52 -3.27 -4.82
C ARG A 543 18.82 -1.84 -5.24
N ALA A 544 18.12 -0.84 -4.68
CA ALA A 544 18.25 0.57 -5.09
C ALA A 544 19.70 1.07 -4.97
N ARG A 545 20.14 1.80 -6.00
CA ARG A 545 21.51 2.30 -6.16
C ARG A 545 21.63 3.81 -6.05
N ARG A 546 20.65 4.53 -6.57
CA ARG A 546 20.68 5.99 -6.78
C ARG A 546 19.60 6.68 -5.98
N PHE A 547 18.33 6.32 -6.20
CA PHE A 547 17.25 7.00 -5.51
C PHE A 547 15.97 6.16 -5.42
N ILE A 548 15.13 6.57 -4.48
CA ILE A 548 13.76 6.07 -4.30
C ILE A 548 12.81 7.28 -4.30
N TYR A 549 11.73 7.19 -5.06
CA TYR A 549 10.61 8.13 -5.05
C TYR A 549 9.34 7.40 -4.67
N ILE A 550 8.65 7.84 -3.62
CA ILE A 550 7.45 7.20 -3.09
C ILE A 550 6.33 8.23 -3.03
N GLU A 551 5.16 7.87 -3.52
CA GLU A 551 3.91 8.57 -3.24
C GLU A 551 2.97 7.59 -2.54
N ASN A 552 2.57 7.89 -1.30
CA ASN A 552 1.73 6.98 -0.54
C ASN A 552 0.77 7.70 0.41
N GLN A 553 -0.48 7.24 0.46
CA GLN A 553 -1.51 7.73 1.39
C GLN A 553 -1.08 7.64 2.87
N TYR A 554 -0.33 6.59 3.22
CA TYR A 554 0.21 6.40 4.56
C TYR A 554 1.70 6.09 4.48
N PHE A 555 2.44 6.53 5.50
CA PHE A 555 3.85 6.20 5.63
C PHE A 555 4.18 5.99 7.11
N LEU A 556 4.03 4.75 7.57
CA LEU A 556 4.27 4.34 8.96
C LEU A 556 4.67 2.86 9.06
N GLY A 557 5.64 2.56 9.91
CA GLY A 557 6.21 1.21 9.99
C GLY A 557 7.51 1.15 10.77
N GLY A 558 7.99 -0.08 10.99
CA GLY A 558 9.22 -0.35 11.72
C GLY A 558 9.11 -0.07 13.22
N CYS A 559 7.95 -0.33 13.85
CA CYS A 559 7.70 0.08 15.23
C CYS A 559 8.72 -0.44 16.25
N ALA A 560 9.32 -1.61 16.00
CA ALA A 560 10.39 -2.14 16.86
C ALA A 560 11.62 -1.22 16.99
N SER A 561 11.82 -0.32 16.02
CA SER A 561 12.88 0.69 15.99
C SER A 561 12.40 2.07 16.49
N TRP A 562 11.12 2.28 16.81
CA TRP A 562 10.65 3.57 17.33
C TRP A 562 11.23 3.88 18.73
N ALA A 563 11.25 5.15 19.11
CA ALA A 563 11.70 5.56 20.45
C ALA A 563 10.74 5.06 21.56
N GLU A 564 9.45 5.01 21.25
CA GLU A 564 8.35 4.62 22.12
C GLU A 564 7.31 3.78 21.33
N ASP A 565 6.36 3.15 22.02
CA ASP A 565 5.30 2.32 21.42
C ASP A 565 5.85 1.21 20.48
N ARG A 566 6.96 0.57 20.87
CA ARG A 566 7.66 -0.44 20.05
C ARG A 566 6.86 -1.71 19.79
N ASP A 567 5.84 -1.96 20.61
CA ASP A 567 4.92 -3.08 20.58
C ASP A 567 3.57 -2.73 19.91
N ALA A 568 3.45 -1.56 19.25
CA ALA A 568 2.22 -1.13 18.57
C ALA A 568 1.74 -2.08 17.45
N GLY A 569 2.59 -3.02 17.03
CA GLY A 569 2.24 -4.05 16.05
C GLY A 569 2.29 -3.57 14.60
N CYS A 570 3.02 -2.48 14.32
CA CYS A 570 3.30 -1.97 12.97
C CYS A 570 4.69 -2.45 12.50
N ALA A 571 4.78 -3.74 12.23
CA ALA A 571 6.02 -4.48 12.01
C ALA A 571 6.54 -4.45 10.55
N ASN A 572 5.81 -3.85 9.62
CA ASN A 572 6.24 -3.73 8.23
C ASN A 572 7.60 -3.02 8.14
N LEU A 573 8.43 -3.48 7.21
CA LEU A 573 9.86 -3.11 7.17
C LEU A 573 10.15 -1.92 6.27
N VAL A 574 9.17 -1.40 5.53
CA VAL A 574 9.43 -0.46 4.43
C VAL A 574 10.15 0.81 4.91
N PRO A 575 9.69 1.53 5.95
CA PRO A 575 10.37 2.74 6.39
C PRO A 575 11.78 2.50 6.93
N VAL A 576 11.99 1.42 7.70
CA VAL A 576 13.30 1.10 8.26
C VAL A 576 14.28 0.65 7.16
N GLU A 577 13.84 -0.08 6.14
CA GLU A 577 14.66 -0.45 5.00
C GLU A 577 15.10 0.77 4.18
N VAL A 578 14.24 1.78 3.99
CA VAL A 578 14.62 3.05 3.35
C VAL A 578 15.71 3.75 4.16
N ALA A 579 15.54 3.87 5.48
CA ALA A 579 16.52 4.53 6.34
C ALA A 579 17.86 3.77 6.38
N LEU A 580 17.83 2.44 6.48
CA LEU A 580 19.02 1.60 6.46
C LEU A 580 19.72 1.63 5.10
N LYS A 581 18.96 1.66 3.99
CA LYS A 581 19.55 1.87 2.65
C LYS A 581 20.28 3.21 2.59
N VAL A 582 19.64 4.32 2.99
CA VAL A 582 20.30 5.63 3.03
C VAL A 582 21.55 5.60 3.91
N ALA A 583 21.43 5.07 5.13
CA ALA A 583 22.55 4.93 6.07
C ALA A 583 23.72 4.14 5.48
N SER A 584 23.46 3.03 4.80
CA SER A 584 24.51 2.22 4.17
C SER A 584 25.26 2.99 3.09
N LYS A 585 24.56 3.79 2.28
CA LYS A 585 25.17 4.61 1.22
C LYS A 585 26.01 5.74 1.82
N ILE A 586 25.55 6.36 2.92
CA ILE A 586 26.32 7.36 3.66
C ILE A 586 27.62 6.76 4.19
N ARG A 587 27.57 5.62 4.87
CA ARG A 587 28.76 4.94 5.41
C ARG A 587 29.76 4.54 4.32
N ARG A 588 29.28 4.24 3.11
CA ARG A 588 30.12 3.95 1.93
C ARG A 588 30.61 5.19 1.18
N GLY A 589 30.20 6.40 1.56
CA GLY A 589 30.51 7.63 0.84
C GLY A 589 29.88 7.71 -0.55
N GLU A 590 28.77 6.99 -0.76
CA GLU A 590 28.07 6.93 -2.03
C GLU A 590 26.82 7.83 -2.02
N ARG A 591 26.53 8.44 -3.17
CA ARG A 591 25.37 9.31 -3.30
C ARG A 591 24.08 8.49 -3.36
N PHE A 592 23.07 8.92 -2.60
CA PHE A 592 21.73 8.36 -2.63
C PHE A 592 20.70 9.40 -2.20
N ALA A 593 19.47 9.31 -2.69
CA ALA A 593 18.37 10.16 -2.23
C ALA A 593 17.04 9.39 -2.11
N ALA A 594 16.23 9.75 -1.13
CA ALA A 594 14.88 9.25 -0.94
C ALA A 594 13.90 10.42 -0.83
N TYR A 595 12.83 10.35 -1.60
CA TYR A 595 11.76 11.34 -1.69
C TYR A 595 10.44 10.66 -1.34
N VAL A 596 9.73 11.16 -0.35
CA VAL A 596 8.46 10.60 0.10
C VAL A 596 7.39 11.69 0.03
N VAL A 597 6.33 11.46 -0.73
CA VAL A 597 5.16 12.33 -0.82
C VAL A 597 3.98 11.63 -0.14
N THR A 598 3.41 12.26 0.88
CA THR A 598 2.21 11.78 1.59
C THR A 598 1.13 12.86 1.55
N PRO A 599 -0.13 12.56 1.87
CA PRO A 599 -1.10 13.63 2.07
C PRO A 599 -0.66 14.51 3.26
N MET A 600 -1.10 15.77 3.29
CA MET A 600 -0.78 16.66 4.40
C MET A 600 -1.28 16.08 5.73
N TRP A 601 -2.45 15.44 5.70
CA TRP A 601 -2.95 14.54 6.73
C TRP A 601 -3.86 13.47 6.07
N PRO A 602 -4.07 12.31 6.71
CA PRO A 602 -5.04 11.30 6.24
C PRO A 602 -6.47 11.86 6.14
N GLU A 603 -7.24 11.46 5.13
CA GLU A 603 -8.61 11.92 4.89
C GLU A 603 -9.48 11.81 6.15
N GLY A 604 -10.18 12.90 6.46
CA GLY A 604 -11.05 13.01 7.63
C GLY A 604 -10.77 14.28 8.42
N GLU A 605 -11.57 14.53 9.46
CA GLU A 605 -11.35 15.70 10.33
C GLU A 605 -9.94 15.63 10.94
N PRO A 606 -9.07 16.62 10.71
CA PRO A 606 -7.65 16.53 11.09
C PRO A 606 -7.43 16.53 12.60
N GLU A 607 -8.41 17.05 13.36
CA GLU A 607 -8.47 17.01 14.83
C GLU A 607 -9.07 15.71 15.38
N GLY A 608 -9.63 14.88 14.49
CA GLY A 608 -10.25 13.61 14.80
C GLY A 608 -9.26 12.62 15.41
N GLU A 609 -9.77 11.76 16.29
CA GLU A 609 -8.95 10.83 17.08
C GLU A 609 -8.16 9.85 16.20
N ALA A 610 -8.76 9.35 15.11
CA ALA A 610 -8.10 8.46 14.16
C ALA A 610 -6.97 9.16 13.40
N VAL A 611 -7.25 10.33 12.81
CA VAL A 611 -6.25 11.10 12.05
C VAL A 611 -5.06 11.48 12.94
N GLN A 612 -5.33 11.94 14.17
CA GLN A 612 -4.28 12.28 15.13
C GLN A 612 -3.44 11.07 15.57
N ALA A 613 -4.05 9.88 15.72
CA ALA A 613 -3.30 8.66 16.02
C ALA A 613 -2.37 8.25 14.87
N ILE A 614 -2.87 8.33 13.63
CA ILE A 614 -2.09 8.00 12.43
C ILE A 614 -0.93 8.99 12.26
N LEU A 615 -1.17 10.29 12.42
CA LEU A 615 -0.12 11.32 12.38
C LEU A 615 0.98 11.07 13.43
N ARG A 616 0.62 10.55 14.61
CA ARG A 616 1.61 10.15 15.62
C ARG A 616 2.48 8.98 15.14
N TRP A 617 1.89 7.96 14.51
CA TRP A 617 2.65 6.83 13.98
C TRP A 617 3.58 7.25 12.84
N ASN A 618 3.11 8.12 11.94
CA ASN A 618 3.95 8.75 10.94
C ASN A 618 5.10 9.53 11.60
N ARG A 619 4.81 10.33 12.64
CA ARG A 619 5.82 11.10 13.37
C ARG A 619 6.92 10.22 13.98
N LEU A 620 6.56 9.14 14.67
CA LEU A 620 7.52 8.19 15.25
C LEU A 620 8.36 7.48 14.18
N THR A 621 7.74 7.18 13.04
CA THR A 621 8.43 6.61 11.88
C THR A 621 9.47 7.57 11.31
N VAL A 622 9.10 8.83 11.09
CA VAL A 622 10.01 9.87 10.57
C VAL A 622 11.16 10.14 11.53
N GLU A 623 10.88 10.25 12.84
CA GLU A 623 11.89 10.43 13.88
C GLU A 623 12.89 9.25 13.92
N MET A 624 12.39 8.01 13.81
CA MET A 624 13.24 6.82 13.70
C MET A 624 14.16 6.89 12.47
N MET A 625 13.64 7.24 11.31
CA MET A 625 14.42 7.28 10.07
C MET A 625 15.53 8.33 10.12
N TYR A 626 15.22 9.54 10.58
CA TYR A 626 16.23 10.59 10.70
C TYR A 626 17.27 10.28 11.78
N ARG A 627 16.90 9.58 12.86
CA ARG A 627 17.88 9.09 13.85
C ARG A 627 18.87 8.10 13.24
N ILE A 628 18.39 7.09 12.50
CA ILE A 628 19.25 6.11 11.80
C ILE A 628 20.20 6.80 10.80
N ILE A 629 19.69 7.79 10.05
CA ILE A 629 20.51 8.55 9.10
C ILE A 629 21.55 9.41 9.82
N MET A 630 21.18 10.05 10.93
CA MET A 630 22.10 10.89 11.70
C MET A 630 23.23 10.05 12.32
N GLU A 631 22.91 8.87 12.86
CA GLU A 631 23.91 7.90 13.33
C GLU A 631 24.91 7.56 12.22
N ALA A 632 24.43 7.30 10.99
CA ALA A 632 25.32 7.02 9.85
C ALA A 632 26.18 8.23 9.43
N ILE A 633 25.66 9.45 9.53
CA ILE A 633 26.42 10.69 9.27
C ILE A 633 27.52 10.87 10.31
N ASP A 634 27.22 10.60 11.58
CA ASP A 634 28.20 10.66 12.67
C ASP A 634 29.27 9.56 12.50
N ASP A 635 28.87 8.31 12.22
CA ASP A 635 29.76 7.18 11.93
C ASP A 635 30.74 7.48 10.79
N ALA A 636 30.27 8.17 9.75
CA ALA A 636 31.06 8.55 8.58
C ALA A 636 31.93 9.80 8.82
N GLY A 637 31.84 10.45 9.98
CA GLY A 637 32.59 11.68 10.29
C GLY A 637 32.12 12.90 9.50
N LEU A 638 30.87 12.90 9.01
CA LEU A 638 30.31 13.95 8.16
C LEU A 638 29.45 14.98 8.91
N ARG A 639 29.43 14.91 10.25
CA ARG A 639 28.68 15.85 11.10
C ARG A 639 29.01 17.30 10.78
N GLY A 640 28.00 18.12 10.54
CA GLY A 640 28.13 19.54 10.18
C GLY A 640 28.61 19.80 8.74
N GLN A 641 28.98 18.77 7.98
CA GLN A 641 29.37 18.89 6.57
C GLN A 641 28.20 18.60 5.63
N VAL A 642 27.36 17.64 6.00
CA VAL A 642 26.14 17.26 5.28
C VAL A 642 24.93 17.35 6.21
N ARG A 643 23.74 17.42 5.63
CA ARG A 643 22.47 17.43 6.38
C ARG A 643 21.68 16.15 6.11
N PRO A 644 20.91 15.62 7.07
CA PRO A 644 20.03 14.48 6.81
C PRO A 644 19.07 14.71 5.62
N CYS A 645 18.56 15.93 5.46
CA CYS A 645 17.72 16.33 4.32
C CYS A 645 18.47 16.47 2.98
N ASP A 646 19.78 16.30 2.94
CA ASP A 646 20.49 16.11 1.66
C ASP A 646 20.33 14.66 1.14
N TYR A 647 19.71 13.76 1.93
CA TYR A 647 19.46 12.35 1.60
C TYR A 647 17.99 11.91 1.69
N LEU A 648 17.24 12.30 2.72
CA LEU A 648 15.83 11.90 2.91
C LEU A 648 14.93 13.11 3.07
N ASN A 649 13.86 13.19 2.28
CA ASN A 649 12.91 14.31 2.32
C ASN A 649 11.46 13.84 2.26
N PHE A 650 10.61 14.48 3.07
CA PHE A 650 9.17 14.29 3.12
C PHE A 650 8.46 15.52 2.57
N PHE A 651 7.46 15.29 1.73
CA PHE A 651 6.65 16.29 1.06
C PHE A 651 5.17 15.95 1.21
N CYS A 652 4.32 16.95 0.99
CA CYS A 652 2.90 16.77 0.74
C CYS A 652 2.45 17.64 -0.43
N LEU A 653 1.20 17.49 -0.85
CA LEU A 653 0.64 18.31 -1.92
C LEU A 653 -0.41 19.28 -1.36
N GLY A 654 -0.47 20.47 -1.95
CA GLY A 654 -1.47 21.47 -1.64
C GLY A 654 -1.67 22.44 -2.79
N ASN A 655 -2.82 23.11 -2.80
CA ASN A 655 -3.14 24.11 -3.81
C ASN A 655 -3.64 25.40 -3.16
N ARG A 656 -3.57 26.50 -3.90
CA ARG A 656 -4.10 27.80 -3.52
C ARG A 656 -4.53 28.54 -4.77
N GLU A 657 -5.74 29.10 -4.76
CA GLU A 657 -6.31 29.73 -5.96
C GLU A 657 -6.82 31.15 -5.68
N ALA A 658 -6.30 32.11 -6.43
CA ALA A 658 -6.84 33.46 -6.44
C ALA A 658 -8.28 33.46 -6.99
N PRO A 659 -9.21 34.22 -6.39
CA PRO A 659 -10.58 34.35 -6.90
C PRO A 659 -10.58 34.88 -8.33
N ARG A 660 -11.37 34.28 -9.22
CA ARG A 660 -11.54 34.73 -10.61
C ARG A 660 -12.92 35.35 -10.85
N PRO A 661 -13.05 36.32 -11.78
CA PRO A 661 -14.35 36.79 -12.21
C PRO A 661 -15.21 35.64 -12.75
N GLY A 662 -16.46 35.54 -12.29
CA GLY A 662 -17.38 34.48 -12.71
C GLY A 662 -17.22 33.16 -11.96
N GLU A 663 -16.33 33.06 -10.97
CA GLU A 663 -16.25 31.89 -10.09
C GLU A 663 -17.54 31.70 -9.28
N TYR A 664 -17.89 30.43 -9.02
CA TYR A 664 -19.06 30.06 -8.23
C TYR A 664 -19.11 30.79 -6.88
N ARG A 665 -20.26 31.39 -6.60
CA ARG A 665 -20.53 32.02 -5.31
C ARG A 665 -21.52 31.15 -4.52
N PRO A 666 -21.10 30.57 -3.39
CA PRO A 666 -21.98 29.73 -2.61
C PRO A 666 -23.12 30.54 -1.99
N PRO A 667 -24.33 29.97 -1.85
CA PRO A 667 -25.47 30.65 -1.25
C PRO A 667 -25.33 30.85 0.28
N LYS A 668 -24.40 30.14 0.92
CA LYS A 668 -24.09 30.26 2.34
C LYS A 668 -22.58 30.34 2.54
N ALA A 669 -22.16 30.92 3.66
CA ALA A 669 -20.78 30.83 4.14
C ALA A 669 -20.67 29.74 5.22
N PRO A 670 -19.51 29.07 5.35
CA PRO A 670 -19.21 28.26 6.52
C PRO A 670 -19.26 29.10 7.82
N GLU A 671 -19.44 28.43 8.95
CA GLU A 671 -19.45 29.09 10.26
C GLU A 671 -18.09 29.75 10.56
N GLU A 672 -18.11 31.03 10.92
CA GLU A 672 -16.91 31.82 11.19
C GLU A 672 -16.06 31.20 12.31
N GLY A 673 -14.74 31.15 12.10
CA GLY A 673 -13.82 30.56 13.07
C GLY A 673 -13.72 29.03 13.03
N THR A 674 -14.42 28.35 12.12
CA THR A 674 -14.17 26.94 11.80
C THR A 674 -12.99 26.77 10.84
N ASP A 675 -12.45 25.55 10.76
CA ASP A 675 -11.40 25.16 9.81
C ASP A 675 -11.85 25.39 8.37
N TYR A 676 -13.10 25.01 8.08
CA TYR A 676 -13.71 25.21 6.76
C TYR A 676 -13.74 26.69 6.36
N TRP A 677 -14.16 27.55 7.28
CA TRP A 677 -14.17 29.00 7.04
C TRP A 677 -12.76 29.54 6.79
N ARG A 678 -11.77 29.13 7.59
CA ARG A 678 -10.37 29.57 7.41
C ARG A 678 -9.81 29.11 6.07
N ALA A 679 -9.99 27.85 5.70
CA ALA A 679 -9.54 27.30 4.41
C ALA A 679 -10.22 28.01 3.23
N GLN A 680 -11.52 28.30 3.33
CA GLN A 680 -12.26 29.05 2.31
C GLN A 680 -11.75 30.49 2.15
N VAL A 681 -11.56 31.21 3.25
CA VAL A 681 -11.10 32.61 3.24
C VAL A 681 -9.65 32.71 2.77
N ASN A 682 -8.78 31.79 3.23
CA ASN A 682 -7.37 31.75 2.85
C ASN A 682 -7.13 31.09 1.49
N ARG A 683 -8.20 30.55 0.88
CA ARG A 683 -8.25 30.08 -0.50
C ARG A 683 -7.31 28.93 -0.82
N ARG A 684 -7.06 28.07 0.17
CA ARG A 684 -6.10 26.97 0.10
C ARG A 684 -6.66 25.70 0.71
N GLY A 685 -6.07 24.57 0.33
CA GLY A 685 -6.39 23.26 0.87
C GLY A 685 -5.32 22.24 0.46
N PRO A 686 -5.25 21.08 1.14
CA PRO A 686 -4.40 19.99 0.70
C PRO A 686 -4.92 19.42 -0.63
N ILE A 687 -4.01 18.86 -1.42
CA ILE A 687 -4.35 17.89 -2.47
C ILE A 687 -4.15 16.52 -1.83
N TYR A 688 -5.17 15.68 -1.89
CA TYR A 688 -5.15 14.39 -1.23
C TYR A 688 -4.32 13.38 -2.04
N VAL A 689 -3.15 13.02 -1.51
CA VAL A 689 -2.29 11.98 -2.09
C VAL A 689 -2.87 10.62 -1.71
N HIS A 690 -3.62 10.02 -2.62
CA HIS A 690 -4.15 8.68 -2.49
C HIS A 690 -3.31 7.63 -3.24
N ALA A 691 -2.34 8.05 -4.04
CA ALA A 691 -1.42 7.14 -4.74
C ALA A 691 -0.80 6.07 -3.81
N LYS A 692 -0.46 4.91 -4.38
CA LYS A 692 0.39 3.89 -3.75
C LYS A 692 1.45 3.44 -4.75
N LEU A 693 2.47 4.29 -4.88
CA LEU A 693 3.48 4.24 -5.93
C LEU A 693 4.89 4.25 -5.30
N MET A 694 5.79 3.43 -5.86
CA MET A 694 7.22 3.57 -5.64
C MET A 694 8.00 3.41 -6.94
N ILE A 695 8.91 4.35 -7.21
CA ILE A 695 9.85 4.33 -8.33
C ILE A 695 11.25 4.21 -7.77
N VAL A 696 12.02 3.26 -8.31
CA VAL A 696 13.40 3.00 -7.93
C VAL A 696 14.31 3.21 -9.13
N ASP A 697 15.29 4.09 -8.96
CA ASP A 697 16.39 4.31 -9.92
C ASP A 697 15.95 4.68 -11.35
N ASP A 698 14.72 5.19 -11.55
CA ASP A 698 14.07 5.42 -12.86
C ASP A 698 13.90 4.13 -13.70
N GLU A 699 14.14 2.94 -13.14
CA GLU A 699 14.18 1.66 -13.88
C GLU A 699 13.12 0.64 -13.43
N TYR A 700 12.64 0.73 -12.18
CA TYR A 700 11.63 -0.18 -11.63
C TYR A 700 10.51 0.61 -10.96
N VAL A 701 9.27 0.16 -11.14
CA VAL A 701 8.08 0.81 -10.57
C VAL A 701 7.15 -0.21 -9.90
N ILE A 702 6.60 0.14 -8.74
CA ILE A 702 5.52 -0.56 -8.07
C ILE A 702 4.28 0.33 -8.07
N VAL A 703 3.15 -0.18 -8.55
CA VAL A 703 1.83 0.47 -8.51
C VAL A 703 0.80 -0.52 -7.99
N GLY A 704 -0.08 -0.09 -7.08
CA GLY A 704 -1.13 -0.96 -6.56
C GLY A 704 -2.07 -0.24 -5.60
N SER A 705 -2.73 -1.03 -4.74
CA SER A 705 -3.68 -0.56 -3.72
C SER A 705 -3.07 -0.45 -2.32
N ALA A 706 -1.91 -1.08 -2.09
CA ALA A 706 -1.31 -1.24 -0.77
C ALA A 706 -0.64 0.03 -0.24
N ASN A 707 -1.14 0.52 0.89
CA ASN A 707 -0.53 1.61 1.62
C ASN A 707 0.75 1.18 2.36
N LEU A 708 1.63 2.11 2.70
CA LEU A 708 2.79 1.83 3.55
C LEU A 708 2.40 1.94 5.03
N ASN A 709 1.57 0.99 5.44
CA ASN A 709 1.13 0.73 6.80
C ASN A 709 0.99 -0.78 7.02
N GLU A 710 0.76 -1.20 8.25
CA GLU A 710 0.60 -2.60 8.60
C GLU A 710 -0.71 -3.20 8.05
N ARG A 711 -1.80 -2.42 8.05
CA ARG A 711 -3.08 -2.82 7.45
C ARG A 711 -2.94 -3.39 6.05
N SER A 712 -2.12 -2.76 5.20
CA SER A 712 -1.91 -3.20 3.82
C SER A 712 -0.75 -4.20 3.67
N LEU A 713 0.28 -4.17 4.53
CA LEU A 713 1.51 -4.96 4.33
C LEU A 713 1.60 -6.26 5.15
N ALA A 714 0.72 -6.45 6.15
CA ALA A 714 0.73 -7.65 6.98
C ALA A 714 0.32 -8.94 6.24
N GLY A 715 -0.48 -8.81 5.17
CA GLY A 715 -1.03 -9.93 4.41
C GLY A 715 -2.35 -10.50 4.94
N ASN A 716 -2.56 -10.49 6.27
CA ASN A 716 -3.74 -11.04 6.93
C ASN A 716 -4.71 -9.97 7.50
N ARG A 717 -4.52 -8.70 7.13
CA ARG A 717 -5.38 -7.57 7.50
C ARG A 717 -6.30 -7.22 6.33
N ASP A 718 -6.04 -6.11 5.63
CA ASP A 718 -6.75 -5.81 4.38
C ASP A 718 -6.18 -6.63 3.22
N THR A 719 -7.03 -6.99 2.26
CA THR A 719 -6.54 -7.62 1.03
C THR A 719 -6.12 -6.56 0.02
N GLU A 720 -4.92 -6.68 -0.53
CA GLU A 720 -4.32 -5.71 -1.46
C GLU A 720 -3.77 -6.40 -2.70
N ILE A 721 -3.54 -5.63 -3.77
CA ILE A 721 -2.88 -6.07 -4.99
C ILE A 721 -1.92 -4.98 -5.50
N ALA A 722 -0.80 -5.38 -6.06
CA ALA A 722 0.14 -4.48 -6.73
C ALA A 722 0.83 -5.21 -7.88
N GLN A 723 1.41 -4.46 -8.80
CA GLN A 723 2.41 -4.96 -9.74
C GLN A 723 3.74 -4.30 -9.44
N GLY A 724 4.83 -5.02 -9.70
CA GLY A 724 6.14 -4.41 -9.90
C GLY A 724 6.68 -4.75 -11.28
N SER A 725 7.21 -3.75 -11.98
CA SER A 725 7.60 -3.90 -13.38
C SER A 725 8.78 -3.03 -13.78
N TYR A 726 9.42 -3.44 -14.87
CA TYR A 726 10.53 -2.73 -15.50
C TYR A 726 10.59 -3.06 -16.99
N GLN A 727 11.28 -2.21 -17.74
CA GLN A 727 11.56 -2.42 -19.16
C GLN A 727 12.99 -2.93 -19.30
N PRO A 728 13.23 -4.19 -19.76
CA PRO A 728 14.57 -4.77 -19.85
C PRO A 728 15.54 -3.97 -20.73
N ALA A 729 15.04 -3.23 -21.72
CA ALA A 729 15.85 -2.38 -22.59
C ALA A 729 16.33 -1.08 -21.91
N HIS A 730 15.72 -0.68 -20.79
CA HIS A 730 15.97 0.59 -20.10
C HIS A 730 16.50 0.41 -18.69
N LEU A 731 17.45 -0.51 -18.53
CA LEU A 731 18.11 -0.81 -17.25
C LEU A 731 19.56 -0.34 -17.23
N ASN A 732 20.15 -0.27 -16.04
CA ASN A 732 21.61 -0.18 -15.82
C ASN A 732 22.30 1.02 -16.50
N GLY A 733 22.58 2.05 -15.69
CA GLY A 733 22.95 3.37 -16.18
C GLY A 733 21.78 4.33 -15.91
N ARG A 734 21.66 5.41 -16.66
CA ARG A 734 20.52 6.33 -16.51
C ARG A 734 19.35 5.81 -17.32
N ALA A 735 18.42 5.13 -16.66
CA ALA A 735 17.19 4.65 -17.28
C ALA A 735 16.39 5.85 -17.83
N ARG A 736 15.91 5.71 -19.07
CA ARG A 736 15.16 6.74 -19.82
C ARG A 736 13.96 6.14 -20.55
N GLY A 737 13.41 5.05 -20.04
CA GLY A 737 12.18 4.44 -20.53
C GLY A 737 10.93 5.13 -19.97
N GLN A 738 9.80 4.44 -20.05
CA GLN A 738 8.50 4.92 -19.56
C GLN A 738 8.48 5.20 -18.05
N VAL A 739 9.23 4.45 -17.23
CA VAL A 739 9.34 4.70 -15.78
C VAL A 739 9.95 6.08 -15.51
N HIS A 740 11.01 6.44 -16.23
CA HIS A 740 11.61 7.78 -16.18
C HIS A 740 10.64 8.85 -16.66
N GLY A 741 9.95 8.60 -17.79
CA GLY A 741 8.95 9.50 -18.35
C GLY A 741 7.84 9.83 -17.36
N PHE A 742 7.29 8.80 -16.73
CA PHE A 742 6.26 8.91 -15.70
C PHE A 742 6.74 9.72 -14.48
N ARG A 743 7.94 9.44 -13.97
CA ARG A 743 8.51 10.17 -12.83
C ARG A 743 8.75 11.66 -13.14
N MET A 744 9.23 11.98 -14.35
CA MET A 744 9.36 13.38 -14.79
C MET A 744 7.99 14.05 -14.97
N SER A 745 6.97 13.34 -15.44
CA SER A 745 5.59 13.85 -15.58
C SER A 745 4.97 14.21 -14.22
N LEU A 746 5.15 13.35 -13.22
CA LEU A 746 4.74 13.63 -11.83
C LEU A 746 5.47 14.84 -11.26
N TRP A 747 6.79 14.93 -11.43
CA TRP A 747 7.52 16.11 -10.96
C TRP A 747 7.12 17.39 -11.71
N HIS A 748 6.75 17.27 -12.98
CA HIS A 748 6.27 18.38 -13.78
C HIS A 748 4.98 18.97 -13.22
N GLU A 749 4.00 18.11 -12.94
CA GLU A 749 2.78 18.47 -12.23
C GLU A 749 3.10 19.09 -10.86
N HIS A 750 3.91 18.41 -10.05
CA HIS A 750 4.12 18.79 -8.66
C HIS A 750 4.86 20.11 -8.51
N PHE A 751 5.84 20.43 -9.37
CA PHE A 751 6.60 21.66 -9.19
C PHE A 751 7.35 22.20 -10.41
N MET A 752 7.53 21.46 -11.52
CA MET A 752 8.34 21.96 -12.64
C MET A 752 7.57 22.81 -13.66
N ALA A 753 6.23 22.73 -13.72
CA ALA A 753 5.43 23.36 -14.78
C ALA A 753 5.68 24.87 -14.99
N ARG A 754 6.30 25.57 -14.03
CA ARG A 754 6.72 26.98 -14.16
C ARG A 754 8.22 27.26 -13.93
N HIS A 755 9.05 26.21 -13.81
CA HIS A 755 10.51 26.32 -13.90
C HIS A 755 11.02 26.18 -15.34
N VAL A 756 10.13 26.01 -16.33
CA VAL A 756 10.46 25.82 -17.75
C VAL A 756 9.86 26.96 -18.57
N GLY A 757 10.40 28.17 -18.41
CA GLY A 757 9.90 29.42 -19.01
C GLY A 757 10.94 30.31 -19.70
N GLY A 758 12.21 29.91 -19.81
CA GLY A 758 13.26 30.66 -20.51
C GLY A 758 14.49 29.83 -20.94
N GLU A 759 15.35 30.40 -21.80
CA GLU A 759 16.58 29.73 -22.31
C GLU A 759 17.60 29.42 -21.19
N GLU A 760 17.67 30.23 -20.13
CA GLU A 760 18.49 29.97 -18.92
C GLU A 760 17.87 28.89 -18.01
N GLU A 761 16.60 28.52 -18.21
CA GLU A 761 15.83 27.60 -17.37
C GLU A 761 15.79 26.15 -17.90
N GLU A 762 16.03 25.94 -19.21
CA GLU A 762 16.25 24.58 -19.77
C GLU A 762 17.49 23.91 -19.16
N GLU A 763 18.54 24.66 -18.84
CA GLU A 763 19.69 24.16 -18.06
C GLU A 763 19.28 23.74 -16.64
N GLY A 764 18.31 24.45 -16.03
CA GLY A 764 17.76 24.13 -14.71
C GLY A 764 16.91 22.85 -14.67
N ALA A 765 16.24 22.48 -15.76
CA ALA A 765 15.48 21.23 -15.86
C ALA A 765 16.38 19.97 -15.89
N THR A 766 17.64 20.11 -16.33
CA THR A 766 18.57 18.98 -16.40
C THR A 766 18.95 18.44 -15.02
N VAL A 767 18.89 19.25 -13.96
CA VAL A 767 19.23 18.82 -12.59
C VAL A 767 18.32 17.68 -12.12
N PHE A 768 17.07 17.68 -12.57
CA PHE A 768 16.07 16.69 -12.19
C PHE A 768 16.20 15.36 -12.95
N LEU A 769 17.11 15.29 -13.92
CA LEU A 769 17.51 14.05 -14.58
C LEU A 769 18.44 13.19 -13.71
N GLU A 770 18.90 13.75 -12.58
CA GLU A 770 19.79 13.13 -11.58
C GLU A 770 19.17 13.22 -10.18
N PRO A 771 18.09 12.48 -9.90
CA PRO A 771 17.37 12.59 -8.63
C PRO A 771 18.26 12.28 -7.41
N GLU A 772 19.30 11.48 -7.57
CA GLU A 772 20.24 11.20 -6.49
C GLU A 772 21.10 12.42 -6.14
N SER A 773 21.42 13.32 -7.07
CA SER A 773 22.40 14.41 -6.89
C SER A 773 22.02 15.38 -5.77
N VAL A 774 23.02 16.02 -5.15
CA VAL A 774 22.76 16.98 -4.05
C VAL A 774 22.15 18.26 -4.59
N GLU A 775 22.51 18.61 -5.81
CA GLU A 775 21.95 19.72 -6.59
C GLU A 775 20.46 19.51 -6.82
N CYS A 776 20.05 18.31 -7.25
CA CYS A 776 18.64 17.96 -7.43
C CYS A 776 17.87 18.01 -6.11
N VAL A 777 18.35 17.30 -5.08
CA VAL A 777 17.68 17.28 -3.77
C VAL A 777 17.45 18.69 -3.25
N ARG A 778 18.48 19.55 -3.32
CA ARG A 778 18.37 20.95 -2.88
C ARG A 778 17.48 21.78 -3.80
N ALA A 779 17.44 21.51 -5.11
CA ALA A 779 16.54 22.19 -6.04
C ALA A 779 15.07 21.86 -5.76
N VAL A 780 14.74 20.58 -5.56
CA VAL A 780 13.39 20.13 -5.19
C VAL A 780 12.95 20.76 -3.87
N ARG A 781 13.81 20.70 -2.84
CA ARG A 781 13.53 21.33 -1.54
C ARG A 781 13.29 22.83 -1.66
N ARG A 782 14.15 23.57 -2.38
CA ARG A 782 13.97 25.01 -2.59
C ARG A 782 12.68 25.32 -3.34
N ALA A 783 12.26 24.45 -4.28
CA ALA A 783 10.98 24.61 -4.95
C ALA A 783 9.83 24.45 -3.94
N ALA A 784 9.86 23.39 -3.14
CA ALA A 784 8.86 23.12 -2.11
C ALA A 784 8.80 24.23 -1.04
N GLU A 785 9.94 24.72 -0.55
CA GLU A 785 10.03 25.83 0.42
C GLU A 785 9.40 27.12 -0.14
N ARG A 786 9.68 27.47 -1.41
CA ARG A 786 9.01 28.62 -2.07
C ARG A 786 7.50 28.43 -2.21
N LEU A 787 7.06 27.21 -2.52
CA LEU A 787 5.65 26.88 -2.62
C LEU A 787 4.97 26.92 -1.25
N TRP A 788 5.64 26.49 -0.18
CA TRP A 788 5.15 26.64 1.20
C TRP A 788 4.98 28.10 1.62
N ASP A 789 5.98 28.94 1.34
CA ASP A 789 5.88 30.38 1.61
C ASP A 789 4.70 30.98 0.83
N ALA A 790 4.48 30.53 -0.41
CA ALA A 790 3.34 30.92 -1.23
C ALA A 790 1.99 30.45 -0.68
N TYR A 791 1.95 29.22 -0.19
CA TYR A 791 0.80 28.58 0.41
C TYR A 791 0.41 29.25 1.73
N THR A 792 1.39 29.67 2.53
CA THR A 792 1.18 30.14 3.90
C THR A 792 1.02 31.65 4.06
N ARG A 793 1.63 32.48 3.20
CA ARG A 793 1.62 33.95 3.33
C ARG A 793 0.22 34.58 3.25
N ASP A 794 0.09 35.80 3.75
CA ASP A 794 -1.18 36.53 3.80
C ASP A 794 -1.78 36.82 2.41
N ARG A 795 -0.93 37.06 1.41
CA ARG A 795 -1.37 37.32 0.04
C ARG A 795 -1.87 36.03 -0.62
N VAL A 796 -3.15 36.04 -1.02
CA VAL A 796 -3.74 34.98 -1.84
C VAL A 796 -3.31 35.14 -3.30
N GLU A 797 -2.72 34.09 -3.86
CA GLU A 797 -2.34 33.99 -5.27
C GLU A 797 -2.42 32.53 -5.74
N ASP A 798 -2.47 32.32 -7.07
CA ASP A 798 -2.43 30.98 -7.66
C ASP A 798 -1.07 30.33 -7.36
N LEU A 799 -1.10 29.12 -6.80
CA LEU A 799 0.12 28.35 -6.56
C LEU A 799 0.70 27.89 -7.91
N PRO A 800 2.00 28.11 -8.19
CA PRO A 800 2.62 27.76 -9.47
C PRO A 800 2.99 26.28 -9.62
N GLY A 801 2.76 25.47 -8.58
CA GLY A 801 2.98 24.02 -8.47
C GLY A 801 2.37 23.56 -7.15
N HIS A 802 2.42 22.27 -6.84
CA HIS A 802 1.69 21.65 -5.72
C HIS A 802 2.58 21.09 -4.61
N LEU A 803 3.87 20.87 -4.85
CA LEU A 803 4.78 20.25 -3.90
C LEU A 803 5.07 21.17 -2.72
N LEU A 804 4.70 20.74 -1.53
CA LEU A 804 4.98 21.40 -0.27
C LEU A 804 5.93 20.53 0.56
N PRO A 805 6.82 21.09 1.39
CA PRO A 805 7.46 20.31 2.44
C PRO A 805 6.37 19.71 3.32
N PHE A 806 6.52 18.45 3.72
CA PHE A 806 5.70 17.94 4.80
C PHE A 806 5.94 18.85 6.01
N PRO A 807 4.92 19.25 6.80
CA PRO A 807 5.01 20.39 7.73
C PRO A 807 5.82 20.13 9.01
N ILE A 808 6.95 19.47 8.86
CA ILE A 808 7.98 19.21 9.86
C ILE A 808 9.25 19.99 9.50
N THR A 809 10.06 20.26 10.52
CA THR A 809 11.44 20.72 10.35
C THR A 809 12.39 19.59 10.71
N VAL A 810 13.60 19.62 10.16
CA VAL A 810 14.67 18.69 10.53
C VAL A 810 15.93 19.49 10.75
N SER A 811 16.47 19.42 11.95
CA SER A 811 17.72 20.12 12.30
C SER A 811 18.93 19.49 11.61
N GLU A 812 20.07 20.17 11.65
CA GLU A 812 21.34 19.59 11.18
C GLU A 812 21.76 18.33 11.98
N PHE A 813 21.16 18.11 13.14
CA PHE A 813 21.38 16.96 14.02
C PHE A 813 20.27 15.89 13.91
N GLY A 814 19.40 15.98 12.90
CA GLY A 814 18.32 15.00 12.67
C GLY A 814 17.15 15.10 13.64
N GLU A 815 17.07 16.15 14.45
CA GLU A 815 15.93 16.38 15.33
C GLU A 815 14.74 16.86 14.49
N VAL A 816 13.63 16.17 14.61
CA VAL A 816 12.40 16.53 13.89
C VAL A 816 11.63 17.54 14.74
N GLY A 817 11.17 18.63 14.14
CA GLY A 817 10.31 19.65 14.75
C GLY A 817 9.04 19.87 13.94
N ASP A 818 8.26 20.88 14.29
CA ASP A 818 7.11 21.33 13.51
C ASP A 818 7.51 22.53 12.66
N LEU A 819 7.03 22.60 11.42
CA LEU A 819 7.29 23.74 10.53
C LEU A 819 6.39 24.94 10.85
N PRO A 820 5.07 24.77 11.10
CA PRO A 820 4.23 25.86 11.59
C PRO A 820 4.65 26.30 13.00
N ALA A 821 4.73 27.61 13.23
CA ALA A 821 5.17 28.17 14.50
C ALA A 821 4.24 27.84 15.68
N ASP A 822 2.96 27.59 15.41
CA ASP A 822 1.95 27.17 16.40
C ASP A 822 1.81 25.64 16.52
N GLY A 823 2.60 24.88 15.76
CA GLY A 823 2.58 23.42 15.73
C GLY A 823 1.32 22.81 15.09
N CYS A 824 0.46 23.61 14.44
CA CYS A 824 -0.79 23.15 13.83
C CYS A 824 -0.75 23.27 12.30
N PHE A 825 -1.49 22.40 11.60
CA PHE A 825 -1.61 22.56 10.15
C PHE A 825 -2.29 23.90 9.80
N PRO A 826 -1.89 24.55 8.69
CA PRO A 826 -2.50 25.81 8.26
C PRO A 826 -4.03 25.69 8.22
N ASP A 827 -4.71 26.70 8.77
CA ASP A 827 -6.17 26.79 8.87
C ASP A 827 -6.86 25.82 9.84
N THR A 828 -6.12 25.00 10.58
CA THR A 828 -6.68 24.04 11.55
C THR A 828 -6.26 24.34 12.98
N ARG A 829 -6.77 23.59 13.96
CA ARG A 829 -6.16 23.44 15.29
C ARG A 829 -5.60 22.03 15.49
N ALA A 830 -5.36 21.31 14.39
CA ALA A 830 -4.83 19.96 14.38
C ALA A 830 -3.30 20.00 14.54
N PRO A 831 -2.75 19.40 15.60
CA PRO A 831 -1.30 19.29 15.77
C PRO A 831 -0.68 18.45 14.65
N VAL A 832 0.43 18.94 14.10
CA VAL A 832 1.19 18.23 13.05
C VAL A 832 1.81 16.95 13.59
N ARG A 833 2.29 16.94 14.85
CA ARG A 833 2.90 15.76 15.48
C ARG A 833 1.93 14.61 15.75
N GLY A 834 0.63 14.84 15.60
CA GLY A 834 -0.41 13.90 16.01
C GLY A 834 -0.49 13.72 17.53
N ARG A 835 -1.39 12.84 17.97
CA ARG A 835 -1.62 12.52 19.39
C ARG A 835 -1.92 11.04 19.56
N LYS A 836 -1.47 10.47 20.67
CA LYS A 836 -1.82 9.09 21.04
C LYS A 836 -3.32 9.03 21.32
N SER A 837 -4.01 8.11 20.66
CA SER A 837 -5.42 7.84 20.97
C SER A 837 -5.53 7.10 22.30
N MET A 838 -6.57 7.44 23.06
CA MET A 838 -6.91 6.77 24.32
C MET A 838 -8.04 5.75 24.14
N LYS A 839 -8.71 5.75 22.98
CA LYS A 839 -9.87 4.89 22.69
C LYS A 839 -9.60 3.87 21.58
N LEU A 840 -8.82 4.25 20.56
CA LEU A 840 -8.57 3.41 19.41
C LEU A 840 -7.32 2.54 19.65
N PRO A 841 -7.44 1.21 19.60
CA PRO A 841 -6.27 0.35 19.66
C PRO A 841 -5.38 0.53 18.41
N ALA A 842 -4.07 0.34 18.57
CA ALA A 842 -3.09 0.54 17.51
C ALA A 842 -3.39 -0.29 16.26
N ILE A 843 -3.92 -1.52 16.40
CA ILE A 843 -4.28 -2.39 15.28
C ILE A 843 -5.23 -1.75 14.25
N LEU A 844 -6.05 -0.78 14.66
CA LEU A 844 -6.97 -0.09 13.75
C LEU A 844 -6.34 1.08 13.00
N THR A 845 -5.27 1.65 13.57
CA THR A 845 -4.63 2.89 13.11
C THR A 845 -3.21 2.67 12.57
N THR A 846 -2.76 1.41 12.51
CA THR A 846 -1.41 1.01 12.08
C THR A 846 -1.38 0.24 10.78
#